data_AF-A0A1B9PPS8-F1
#
_entry.id   AF-A0A1B9PPS8-F1
#
_cell.length_a   1.000
_cell.length_b   1.000
_cell.length_c   1.000
_cell.angle_alpha   90.00
_cell.angle_beta   90.00
_cell.angle_gamma   90.00
#
_symmetry.space_group_name_H-M   'P 1'
#
loop_
_entity.id
_entity.type
_entity.pdbx_description
1 polymer ?
#
loop_
_entity_poly.entity_id
_entity_poly.type
_entity_poly.pdbx_seq_one_letter_code
_entity_poly.pdbx_strand_id
1 'polypeptide(L)'
;MEFTDILIIQDVKERNRAFKVAFAHYSSAICIDDHEIEAITCLLNLCTPKTEDYLDKTSASLFLNNHDNIQKCLDELKWFHSHNVKYPDCRVKGRNIISLPIDSVNNTINSNVVPYRLGWSHDSGKVNYTHFLLSCFKWRGKQTTLSQLFVTDTLFWLDIIKKIQCNWTKKQAEQFIHSIQKEIPAKTLPENISPYSKQILFPYKNDYLTLTPVTSNSVQTWLEHQSRKPNDIRWIKRESKHPASVGALSSSIGGYHSLIFSPPSTSQSPHSYHDNMTSKTECREAFCASAITEKSTTDALQRLISSEVRMNVKHRKQIRKSGVHFIRQKIALWLTPLIRWRDHIDNNQIQITNDHPSLVNLFLSSPIANFPDLLTPLHNHLNQTLGKNKYTKRFAYHPDLMPIFKSQLSWVLNKLAQDKNINQQPALPRTQFIHLKNLRLYNGNALSSPYVCGLPSLTGFWGFMHDFERRLKTKIEENIHFEAFSLFVHQYELQSSPPLCEASDVYKKRELSPAKRLLTQPSYSCDMRFDLIIKVHTEVNLSDISQRMLSAMPARCVGGTLHQPSLHESLEWLTSYVSSEHLFEELARLPNSGRWIYPPSETFNTPDEFLSILENSTHLAICNGYSFLEDPTNRENVSLNQHVFCEPLIGLAEQVIPIDMRLNRQKHYFSNAFWSINSDFNSILIQKHE
;
A
#
# COMPACT_ATOMS: atom_id res chain seq x y z
N MET A 1 9.40 26.18 8.84
CA MET A 1 10.37 26.85 9.72
C MET A 1 11.60 27.10 8.88
N GLU A 2 11.90 28.37 8.65
CA GLU A 2 13.07 28.80 7.90
C GLU A 2 14.30 28.81 8.82
N PHE A 3 15.50 28.80 8.24
CA PHE A 3 16.73 28.81 9.04
C PHE A 3 16.88 30.09 9.87
N THR A 4 16.45 31.21 9.31
CA THR A 4 16.35 32.53 9.94
C THR A 4 15.51 32.50 11.22
N ASP A 5 14.37 31.82 11.21
CA ASP A 5 13.49 31.66 12.38
C ASP A 5 14.23 31.00 13.56
N ILE A 6 15.09 30.02 13.25
CA ILE A 6 15.84 29.26 14.27
C ILE A 6 16.95 30.12 14.87
N LEU A 7 17.60 30.98 14.07
CA LEU A 7 18.66 31.87 14.53
C LEU A 7 18.17 32.90 15.57
N ILE A 8 16.91 33.31 15.48
CA ILE A 8 16.30 34.32 16.36
C ILE A 8 16.03 33.77 17.78
N ILE A 9 15.98 32.45 17.96
CA ILE A 9 15.68 31.82 19.25
C ILE A 9 16.80 32.16 20.26
N GLN A 10 16.41 32.83 21.37
CA GLN A 10 17.34 33.27 22.41
C GLN A 10 17.77 32.14 23.35
N ASP A 11 16.88 31.19 23.66
CA ASP A 11 17.24 30.03 24.48
C ASP A 11 18.09 29.04 23.67
N VAL A 12 19.35 28.90 24.06
CA VAL A 12 20.34 27.99 23.45
C VAL A 12 19.83 26.55 23.43
N LYS A 13 19.14 26.09 24.49
CA LYS A 13 18.65 24.71 24.56
C LYS A 13 17.52 24.47 23.55
N GLU A 14 16.61 25.41 23.44
CA GLU A 14 15.50 25.34 22.50
C GLU A 14 16.00 25.47 21.05
N ARG A 15 16.93 26.39 20.80
CA ARG A 15 17.60 26.56 19.51
C ARG A 15 18.35 25.31 19.07
N ASN A 16 19.12 24.68 19.96
CA ASN A 16 19.83 23.44 19.66
C ASN A 16 18.87 22.28 19.33
N ARG A 17 17.71 22.21 20.00
CA ARG A 17 16.67 21.23 19.66
C ARG A 17 16.08 21.51 18.28
N ALA A 18 15.80 22.77 17.97
CA ALA A 18 15.31 23.17 16.64
C ALA A 18 16.32 22.83 15.53
N PHE A 19 17.62 23.08 15.73
CA PHE A 19 18.67 22.67 14.78
C PHE A 19 18.77 21.17 14.59
N LYS A 20 18.70 20.37 15.67
CA LYS A 20 18.67 18.90 15.56
C LYS A 20 17.51 18.42 14.71
N VAL A 21 16.32 19.01 14.91
CA VAL A 21 15.15 18.67 14.11
C VAL A 21 15.34 19.12 12.67
N ALA A 22 15.82 20.34 12.43
CA ALA A 22 15.99 20.90 11.09
C ALA A 22 16.95 20.07 10.21
N PHE A 23 18.08 19.63 10.78
CA PHE A 23 19.08 18.81 10.06
C PHE A 23 18.88 17.30 10.22
N ALA A 24 17.80 16.86 10.86
CA ALA A 24 17.44 15.44 10.94
C ALA A 24 17.10 14.87 9.56
N HIS A 25 17.37 13.58 9.37
CA HIS A 25 17.13 12.90 8.08
C HIS A 25 15.64 12.87 7.69
N TYR A 26 14.73 12.83 8.68
CA TYR A 26 13.29 12.82 8.44
C TYR A 26 12.67 14.20 8.20
N SER A 27 13.43 15.29 8.34
CA SER A 27 12.90 16.66 8.22
C SER A 27 13.07 17.23 6.81
N SER A 28 12.13 18.07 6.41
CA SER A 28 12.19 18.79 5.15
C SER A 28 13.44 19.66 5.09
N ALA A 29 14.12 19.67 3.94
CA ALA A 29 15.34 20.44 3.76
C ALA A 29 15.10 21.94 4.02
N ILE A 30 15.85 22.50 4.96
CA ILE A 30 15.85 23.92 5.30
C ILE A 30 16.68 24.72 4.29
N CYS A 31 16.25 25.94 3.97
CA CYS A 31 17.00 26.85 3.10
C CYS A 31 18.11 27.53 3.90
N ILE A 32 19.35 27.47 3.41
CA ILE A 32 20.53 28.03 4.09
C ILE A 32 21.18 29.20 3.32
N ASP A 33 20.51 29.70 2.29
CA ASP A 33 21.00 30.82 1.48
C ASP A 33 21.30 32.03 2.40
N ASP A 34 22.45 32.68 2.18
CA ASP A 34 23.00 33.80 2.95
C ASP A 34 23.44 33.49 4.41
N HIS A 35 23.32 32.24 4.85
CA HIS A 35 23.70 31.78 6.20
C HIS A 35 24.56 30.51 6.19
N GLU A 36 25.43 30.36 5.19
CA GLU A 36 26.19 29.13 5.00
C GLU A 36 27.22 28.87 6.12
N ILE A 37 27.80 29.93 6.70
CA ILE A 37 28.80 29.80 7.79
C ILE A 37 28.14 29.22 9.04
N GLU A 38 26.98 29.76 9.42
CA GLU A 38 26.19 29.33 10.56
C GLU A 38 25.71 27.88 10.37
N ALA A 39 25.26 27.53 9.17
CA ALA A 39 24.82 26.19 8.84
C ALA A 39 25.95 25.15 8.98
N ILE A 40 27.14 25.42 8.43
CA ILE A 40 28.28 24.49 8.55
C ILE A 40 28.75 24.40 10.00
N THR A 41 28.80 25.52 10.72
CA THR A 41 29.16 25.55 12.15
C THR A 41 28.23 24.61 12.94
N CYS A 42 26.93 24.68 12.68
CA CYS A 42 25.94 23.78 13.26
C CYS A 42 26.18 22.31 12.89
N LEU A 43 26.42 21.99 11.62
CA LEU A 43 26.63 20.61 11.16
C LEU A 43 27.88 19.96 11.77
N LEU A 44 28.96 20.73 11.94
CA LEU A 44 30.18 20.26 12.61
C LEU A 44 29.91 20.00 14.09
N ASN A 45 29.24 20.93 14.77
CA ASN A 45 28.91 20.80 16.19
C ASN A 45 27.90 19.69 16.48
N LEU A 46 27.05 19.31 15.52
CA LEU A 46 26.17 18.14 15.61
C LEU A 46 26.95 16.81 15.63
N CYS A 47 28.17 16.77 15.08
CA CYS A 47 29.01 15.57 15.12
C CYS A 47 29.57 15.29 16.52
N THR A 48 29.57 16.30 17.41
CA THR A 48 30.13 16.22 18.76
C THR A 48 29.03 16.25 19.82
N PRO A 49 28.88 15.21 20.65
CA PRO A 49 27.82 15.15 21.66
C PRO A 49 27.99 16.13 22.83
N LYS A 50 29.14 16.80 22.95
CA LYS A 50 29.52 17.64 24.10
C LYS A 50 29.34 19.15 23.90
N THR A 51 28.87 19.59 22.74
CA THR A 51 28.80 21.03 22.44
C THR A 51 27.57 21.67 23.10
N GLU A 52 27.79 22.75 23.85
CA GLU A 52 26.71 23.49 24.55
C GLU A 52 25.89 24.37 23.60
N ASP A 53 26.51 24.99 22.59
CA ASP A 53 25.86 25.82 21.57
C ASP A 53 26.30 25.40 20.16
N TYR A 54 25.34 25.07 19.29
CA TYR A 54 25.66 24.63 17.93
C TYR A 54 26.13 25.76 17.01
N LEU A 55 25.98 27.03 17.39
CA LEU A 55 26.53 28.17 16.64
C LEU A 55 27.93 28.58 17.09
N ASP A 56 28.53 27.88 18.06
CA ASP A 56 29.88 28.19 18.51
C ASP A 56 30.93 27.84 17.44
N LYS A 57 31.57 28.89 16.91
CA LYS A 57 32.60 28.77 15.88
C LYS A 57 33.90 28.16 16.43
N THR A 58 34.17 28.31 17.72
CA THR A 58 35.42 27.81 18.31
C THR A 58 35.43 26.29 18.42
N SER A 59 34.33 25.68 18.89
CA SER A 59 34.17 24.22 18.87
C SER A 59 34.18 23.63 17.45
N ALA A 60 33.54 24.29 16.48
CA ALA A 60 33.57 23.86 15.09
C ALA A 60 34.99 23.91 14.48
N SER A 61 35.76 24.96 14.78
CA SER A 61 37.18 25.07 14.39
C SER A 61 38.02 23.97 15.01
N LEU A 62 37.83 23.66 16.30
CA LEU A 62 38.52 22.56 16.98
C LEU A 62 38.20 21.19 16.34
N PHE A 63 36.96 20.98 15.89
CA PHE A 63 36.60 19.76 15.18
C PHE A 63 37.31 19.64 13.82
N LEU A 64 37.32 20.72 13.02
CA LEU A 64 37.97 20.76 11.70
C LEU A 64 39.50 20.66 11.76
N ASN A 65 40.13 21.17 12.81
CA ASN A 65 41.59 21.09 12.95
C ASN A 65 42.05 19.73 13.52
N ASN A 66 41.13 18.87 13.96
CA ASN A 66 41.44 17.53 14.42
C ASN A 66 41.37 16.50 13.28
N HIS A 67 42.53 16.01 12.85
CA HIS A 67 42.65 15.03 11.78
C HIS A 67 41.86 13.73 12.04
N ASP A 68 41.80 13.25 13.29
CA ASP A 68 41.07 12.02 13.62
C ASP A 68 39.56 12.17 13.43
N ASN A 69 39.02 13.37 13.67
CA ASN A 69 37.59 13.63 13.50
C ASN A 69 37.21 13.63 12.03
N ILE A 70 38.02 14.27 11.19
CA ILE A 70 37.81 14.28 9.74
C ILE A 70 37.94 12.87 9.18
N GLN A 71 38.97 12.12 9.60
CA GLN A 71 39.17 10.75 9.13
C GLN A 71 37.97 9.87 9.50
N LYS A 72 37.41 10.00 10.72
CA LYS A 72 36.17 9.31 11.10
C LYS A 72 34.98 9.68 10.20
N CYS A 73 34.83 10.94 9.79
CA CYS A 73 33.78 11.34 8.85
C CYS A 73 34.00 10.71 7.46
N LEU A 74 35.25 10.68 6.98
CA LEU A 74 35.61 10.09 5.68
C LEU A 74 35.43 8.57 5.67
N ASP A 75 35.82 7.88 6.74
CA ASP A 75 35.69 6.42 6.88
C ASP A 75 34.22 5.96 6.82
N GLU A 76 33.27 6.85 7.12
CA GLU A 76 31.84 6.57 7.09
C GLU A 76 31.19 6.78 5.71
N LEU A 77 31.87 7.42 4.76
CA LEU A 77 31.35 7.69 3.41
C LEU A 77 31.02 6.42 2.64
N LYS A 78 31.86 5.39 2.76
CA LYS A 78 31.63 4.07 2.14
C LYS A 78 30.36 3.38 2.61
N TRP A 79 29.76 3.81 3.71
CA TRP A 79 28.51 3.25 4.25
C TRP A 79 27.28 4.06 3.85
N PHE A 80 27.46 5.08 3.00
CA PHE A 80 26.35 5.77 2.35
C PHE A 80 25.64 4.80 1.42
N HIS A 81 24.32 4.90 1.37
CA HIS A 81 23.49 4.01 0.58
C HIS A 81 22.27 4.73 0.01
N SER A 82 21.85 4.28 -1.15
CA SER A 82 20.52 4.55 -1.72
C SER A 82 19.46 3.65 -1.11
N HIS A 83 19.81 2.38 -0.84
CA HIS A 83 18.92 1.35 -0.32
C HIS A 83 19.49 0.75 0.97
N ASN A 84 18.68 0.71 2.02
CA ASN A 84 19.06 0.18 3.32
C ASN A 84 18.80 -1.32 3.38
N VAL A 85 19.86 -2.12 3.28
CA VAL A 85 19.77 -3.59 3.37
C VAL A 85 19.70 -4.09 4.83
N LYS A 86 19.94 -3.23 5.82
CA LYS A 86 19.67 -3.50 7.24
C LYS A 86 18.23 -3.23 7.66
N TYR A 87 17.41 -2.65 6.80
CA TYR A 87 15.99 -2.47 7.11
C TYR A 87 15.21 -3.72 6.67
N PRO A 88 14.45 -4.38 7.55
CA PRO A 88 14.27 -4.09 8.99
C PRO A 88 15.21 -4.86 9.94
N ASP A 89 16.07 -5.75 9.44
CA ASP A 89 16.96 -6.56 10.27
C ASP A 89 18.37 -5.97 10.40
N CYS A 90 18.68 -5.41 11.58
CA CYS A 90 19.97 -4.79 11.86
C CYS A 90 21.17 -5.76 11.85
N ARG A 91 20.93 -7.08 11.82
CA ARG A 91 21.99 -8.10 11.79
C ARG A 91 22.68 -8.22 10.43
N VAL A 92 22.10 -7.66 9.38
CA VAL A 92 22.76 -7.63 8.08
C VAL A 92 24.00 -6.74 8.18
N LYS A 93 25.19 -7.29 7.88
CA LYS A 93 26.48 -6.60 8.02
C LYS A 93 27.16 -6.36 6.68
N GLY A 94 27.96 -5.30 6.62
CA GLY A 94 29.05 -5.16 5.66
C GLY A 94 28.66 -4.81 4.23
N ARG A 95 27.47 -4.26 3.98
CA ARG A 95 26.94 -4.10 2.61
C ARG A 95 26.16 -2.81 2.44
N ASN A 96 26.60 -1.98 1.51
CA ASN A 96 25.92 -0.79 1.02
C ASN A 96 25.40 -1.05 -0.39
N ILE A 97 24.27 -0.43 -0.73
CA ILE A 97 23.73 -0.45 -2.08
C ILE A 97 23.58 1.00 -2.54
N ILE A 98 24.30 1.36 -3.59
CA ILE A 98 24.15 2.62 -4.32
C ILE A 98 23.73 2.23 -5.73
N SER A 99 22.44 2.34 -6.01
CA SER A 99 21.88 2.11 -7.35
C SER A 99 20.53 2.81 -7.44
N LEU A 100 20.10 3.05 -8.67
CA LEU A 100 18.74 3.43 -9.00
C LEU A 100 18.09 2.28 -9.80
N PRO A 101 16.76 2.15 -9.75
CA PRO A 101 16.03 1.25 -10.63
C PRO A 101 16.37 1.52 -12.09
N ILE A 102 16.55 0.45 -12.88
CA ILE A 102 16.98 0.52 -14.28
C ILE A 102 16.04 1.41 -15.10
N ASP A 103 14.73 1.22 -14.92
CA ASP A 103 13.69 1.97 -15.60
C ASP A 103 12.66 2.56 -14.64
N SER A 104 12.00 3.62 -15.10
CA SER A 104 10.79 4.14 -14.46
C SER A 104 9.58 3.28 -14.81
N VAL A 105 8.99 2.65 -13.79
CA VAL A 105 7.72 1.93 -13.93
C VAL A 105 6.55 2.88 -13.76
N ASN A 106 5.70 3.01 -14.79
CA ASN A 106 4.51 3.85 -14.75
C ASN A 106 3.52 3.41 -13.67
N ASN A 107 2.73 4.35 -13.13
CA ASN A 107 1.72 4.10 -12.08
C ASN A 107 2.27 3.43 -10.82
N THR A 108 3.54 3.68 -10.49
CA THR A 108 4.15 3.20 -9.25
C THR A 108 5.00 4.27 -8.60
N ILE A 109 5.12 4.22 -7.27
CA ILE A 109 6.08 5.02 -6.51
C ILE A 109 7.30 4.16 -6.21
N ASN A 110 8.47 4.69 -6.57
CA ASN A 110 9.80 4.10 -6.37
C ASN A 110 10.84 5.22 -6.24
N SER A 111 12.12 4.85 -6.10
CA SER A 111 13.20 5.83 -5.91
C SER A 111 13.46 6.77 -7.10
N ASN A 112 12.99 6.44 -8.31
CA ASN A 112 13.16 7.29 -9.51
C ASN A 112 12.16 8.46 -9.54
N VAL A 113 11.00 8.31 -8.92
CA VAL A 113 9.92 9.31 -8.96
C VAL A 113 9.97 10.26 -7.75
N VAL A 114 10.59 9.83 -6.64
CA VAL A 114 10.76 10.66 -5.43
C VAL A 114 12.10 11.39 -5.42
N PRO A 115 12.23 12.51 -4.67
CA PRO A 115 13.51 13.21 -4.56
C PRO A 115 14.63 12.31 -4.03
N TYR A 116 15.70 12.19 -4.80
CA TYR A 116 16.84 11.35 -4.47
C TYR A 116 17.51 11.79 -3.16
N ARG A 117 17.73 10.83 -2.25
CA ARG A 117 18.39 11.07 -0.96
C ARG A 117 19.19 9.86 -0.50
N LEU A 118 20.48 10.07 -0.25
CA LEU A 118 21.34 9.09 0.39
C LEU A 118 21.02 8.98 1.89
N GLY A 119 21.18 7.77 2.40
CA GLY A 119 21.17 7.44 3.82
C GLY A 119 22.52 6.85 4.24
N TRP A 120 22.65 6.52 5.52
CA TRP A 120 23.84 5.84 6.06
C TRP A 120 23.42 4.70 6.98
N SER A 121 24.17 3.59 6.94
CA SER A 121 23.93 2.42 7.80
C SER A 121 25.22 1.66 8.05
N HIS A 122 25.75 1.77 9.27
CA HIS A 122 26.91 1.01 9.72
C HIS A 122 26.83 0.69 11.22
N ASP A 123 27.46 1.47 12.09
CA ASP A 123 27.50 1.22 13.53
C ASP A 123 26.93 2.39 14.35
N SER A 124 26.05 2.08 15.29
CA SER A 124 25.45 3.00 16.26
C SER A 124 26.42 4.01 16.89
N GLY A 125 27.68 3.65 17.15
CA GLY A 125 28.68 4.56 17.72
C GLY A 125 29.20 5.63 16.76
N LYS A 126 28.88 5.53 15.47
CA LYS A 126 29.41 6.38 14.39
C LYS A 126 28.37 7.29 13.73
N VAL A 127 27.09 7.13 14.09
CA VAL A 127 25.94 7.88 13.52
C VAL A 127 26.19 9.39 13.52
N ASN A 128 26.74 9.94 14.60
CA ASN A 128 26.89 11.40 14.71
C ASN A 128 27.91 11.96 13.70
N TYR A 129 28.95 11.21 13.33
CA TYR A 129 29.97 11.66 12.38
C TYR A 129 29.44 11.84 10.96
N THR A 130 28.23 11.34 10.66
CA THR A 130 27.62 11.47 9.34
C THR A 130 26.95 12.83 9.14
N HIS A 131 26.60 13.56 10.20
CA HIS A 131 25.87 14.83 10.11
C HIS A 131 26.58 15.85 9.21
N PHE A 132 27.91 15.95 9.32
CA PHE A 132 28.68 16.89 8.51
C PHE A 132 28.54 16.66 7.00
N LEU A 133 28.55 15.41 6.52
CA LEU A 133 28.61 15.12 5.08
C LEU A 133 27.28 14.67 4.47
N LEU A 134 26.34 14.17 5.29
CA LEU A 134 25.09 13.54 4.85
C LEU A 134 23.84 14.39 5.10
N SER A 135 23.85 15.32 6.06
CA SER A 135 22.68 16.15 6.33
C SER A 135 22.27 16.95 5.10
N CYS A 136 20.98 16.92 4.75
CA CYS A 136 20.47 17.60 3.58
C CYS A 136 19.88 18.95 3.93
N PHE A 137 20.10 19.91 3.05
CA PHE A 137 19.57 21.27 3.10
C PHE A 137 19.30 21.75 1.67
N LYS A 138 18.64 22.90 1.55
CA LYS A 138 18.36 23.55 0.28
C LYS A 138 19.33 24.71 0.10
N TRP A 139 20.05 24.71 -1.01
CA TRP A 139 20.98 25.78 -1.40
C TRP A 139 20.70 26.17 -2.85
N ARG A 140 20.53 27.48 -3.10
CA ARG A 140 20.17 28.05 -4.41
C ARG A 140 18.99 27.33 -5.08
N GLY A 141 17.97 27.02 -4.29
CA GLY A 141 16.77 26.34 -4.77
C GLY A 141 16.86 24.81 -4.90
N LYS A 142 18.05 24.20 -4.80
CA LYS A 142 18.24 22.75 -4.96
C LYS A 142 18.48 22.06 -3.61
N GLN A 143 17.90 20.88 -3.43
CA GLN A 143 18.18 20.04 -2.26
C GLN A 143 19.48 19.28 -2.48
N THR A 144 20.45 19.48 -1.58
CA THR A 144 21.81 18.95 -1.72
C THR A 144 22.39 18.56 -0.34
N THR A 145 23.56 17.93 -0.37
CA THR A 145 24.39 17.62 0.82
C THR A 145 25.78 18.20 0.66
N LEU A 146 26.50 18.41 1.77
CA LEU A 146 27.88 18.92 1.71
C LEU A 146 28.82 17.98 0.91
N SER A 147 28.66 16.66 1.02
CA SER A 147 29.46 15.71 0.23
C SER A 147 29.33 15.93 -1.28
N GLN A 148 28.13 16.21 -1.79
CA GLN A 148 27.90 16.55 -3.19
C GLN A 148 28.48 17.93 -3.56
N LEU A 149 28.29 18.91 -2.68
CA LEU A 149 28.71 20.28 -2.93
C LEU A 149 30.24 20.47 -2.92
N PHE A 150 30.98 19.68 -2.15
CA PHE A 150 32.45 19.66 -2.24
C PHE A 150 32.96 19.17 -3.60
N VAL A 151 32.15 18.38 -4.32
CA VAL A 151 32.48 17.88 -5.66
C VAL A 151 32.04 18.86 -6.75
N THR A 152 30.90 19.54 -6.61
CA THR A 152 30.37 20.45 -7.64
C THR A 152 30.87 21.89 -7.52
N ASP A 153 30.92 22.42 -6.30
CA ASP A 153 31.15 23.85 -5.99
C ASP A 153 32.32 24.03 -5.02
N THR A 154 33.39 23.27 -5.25
CA THR A 154 34.53 23.09 -4.35
C THR A 154 35.11 24.41 -3.81
N LEU A 155 35.36 25.40 -4.68
CA LEU A 155 36.03 26.64 -4.29
C LEU A 155 35.22 27.43 -3.27
N PHE A 156 33.90 27.54 -3.47
CA PHE A 156 33.00 28.27 -2.57
C PHE A 156 32.96 27.64 -1.18
N TRP A 157 32.78 26.31 -1.11
CA TRP A 157 32.67 25.60 0.16
C TRP A 157 34.01 25.51 0.91
N LEU A 158 35.14 25.45 0.20
CA LEU A 158 36.46 25.59 0.83
C LEU A 158 36.67 26.99 1.43
N ASP A 159 36.20 28.04 0.77
CA ASP A 159 36.30 29.40 1.32
C ASP A 159 35.42 29.60 2.55
N ILE A 160 34.25 28.95 2.62
CA ILE A 160 33.44 28.94 3.85
C ILE A 160 34.16 28.20 4.98
N ILE A 161 34.77 27.04 4.72
CA ILE A 161 35.56 26.32 5.72
C ILE A 161 36.70 27.20 6.27
N LYS A 162 37.39 27.96 5.41
CA LYS A 162 38.43 28.91 5.86
C LYS A 162 37.86 30.00 6.79
N LYS A 163 36.65 30.49 6.52
CA LYS A 163 35.98 31.48 7.39
C LYS A 163 35.65 30.94 8.80
N ILE A 164 35.61 29.61 8.98
CA ILE A 164 35.44 28.93 10.28
C ILE A 164 36.80 28.71 10.97
N GLN A 165 37.86 29.40 10.53
CA GLN A 165 39.22 29.29 11.10
C GLN A 165 39.81 27.87 10.97
N CYS A 166 39.61 27.26 9.80
CA CYS A 166 40.24 26.00 9.44
C CYS A 166 41.66 26.24 8.90
N ASN A 167 42.65 25.53 9.44
CA ASN A 167 44.06 25.70 9.08
C ASN A 167 44.53 24.70 8.01
N TRP A 168 43.64 24.24 7.12
CA TRP A 168 44.01 23.28 6.09
C TRP A 168 44.93 23.91 5.04
N THR A 169 46.00 23.19 4.73
CA THR A 169 46.83 23.49 3.55
C THR A 169 46.06 23.14 2.26
N LYS A 170 46.46 23.76 1.13
CA LYS A 170 45.88 23.45 -0.18
C LYS A 170 45.93 21.94 -0.50
N LYS A 171 47.04 21.27 -0.15
CA LYS A 171 47.21 19.82 -0.30
C LYS A 171 46.22 19.00 0.54
N GLN A 172 45.97 19.40 1.79
CA GLN A 172 45.02 18.70 2.66
C GLN A 172 43.58 18.85 2.16
N ALA A 173 43.21 20.04 1.68
CA ALA A 173 41.91 20.27 1.07
C ALA A 173 41.72 19.40 -0.18
N GLU A 174 42.73 19.35 -1.07
CA GLU A 174 42.72 18.50 -2.26
C GLU A 174 42.60 17.00 -1.90
N GLN A 175 43.35 16.53 -0.89
CA GLN A 175 43.25 15.15 -0.39
C GLN A 175 41.87 14.82 0.18
N PHE A 176 41.26 15.74 0.91
CA PHE A 176 39.92 15.59 1.47
C PHE A 176 38.88 15.40 0.36
N ILE A 177 38.89 16.25 -0.66
CA ILE A 177 37.98 16.17 -1.81
C ILE A 177 38.20 14.87 -2.60
N HIS A 178 39.46 14.52 -2.86
CA HIS A 178 39.81 13.28 -3.55
C HIS A 178 39.29 12.05 -2.78
N SER A 179 39.36 12.07 -1.45
CA SER A 179 38.82 10.99 -0.61
C SER A 179 37.30 10.90 -0.71
N ILE A 180 36.58 12.03 -0.75
CA ILE A 180 35.12 12.03 -0.95
C ILE A 180 34.75 11.42 -2.31
N GLN A 181 35.43 11.83 -3.38
CA GLN A 181 35.18 11.31 -4.73
C GLN A 181 35.47 9.82 -4.86
N LYS A 182 36.49 9.33 -4.15
CA LYS A 182 36.89 7.92 -4.16
C LYS A 182 35.90 7.04 -3.38
N GLU A 183 35.42 7.50 -2.23
CA GLU A 183 34.60 6.70 -1.31
C GLU A 183 33.09 6.74 -1.63
N ILE A 184 32.61 7.68 -2.46
CA ILE A 184 31.22 7.75 -2.95
C ILE A 184 31.18 7.34 -4.43
N PRO A 185 31.19 6.04 -4.75
CA PRO A 185 31.09 5.54 -6.11
C PRO A 185 29.70 5.82 -6.71
N ALA A 186 29.64 5.92 -8.03
CA ALA A 186 28.38 6.15 -8.77
C ALA A 186 27.39 4.97 -8.63
N LYS A 187 27.90 3.73 -8.55
CA LYS A 187 27.11 2.51 -8.36
C LYS A 187 27.89 1.50 -7.51
N THR A 188 27.23 0.85 -6.55
CA THR A 188 27.81 -0.20 -5.71
C THR A 188 26.76 -1.21 -5.32
N LEU A 189 27.07 -2.48 -5.58
CA LEU A 189 26.21 -3.62 -5.29
C LEU A 189 27.07 -4.72 -4.64
N PRO A 190 26.64 -5.31 -3.52
CA PRO A 190 27.40 -6.37 -2.85
C PRO A 190 27.47 -7.64 -3.69
N GLU A 191 28.61 -8.33 -3.75
CA GLU A 191 28.74 -9.60 -4.49
C GLU A 191 28.01 -10.78 -3.81
N ASN A 192 27.96 -10.77 -2.48
CA ASN A 192 27.40 -11.88 -1.70
C ASN A 192 26.07 -11.47 -1.07
N ILE A 193 25.17 -12.44 -0.86
CA ILE A 193 23.88 -12.22 -0.15
C ILE A 193 23.99 -12.67 1.31
N SER A 194 23.26 -11.98 2.19
CA SER A 194 23.38 -12.17 3.63
C SER A 194 22.39 -13.27 4.00
N PRO A 195 22.75 -14.20 4.90
CA PRO A 195 21.80 -15.21 5.35
C PRO A 195 20.55 -14.61 6.01
N TYR A 196 20.64 -13.36 6.51
CA TYR A 196 19.51 -12.64 7.09
C TYR A 196 18.67 -11.84 6.08
N SER A 197 19.11 -11.75 4.81
CA SER A 197 18.34 -11.06 3.76
C SER A 197 17.22 -11.95 3.24
N LYS A 198 16.03 -11.37 3.05
CA LYS A 198 14.90 -12.10 2.46
C LYS A 198 15.17 -12.37 0.98
N GLN A 199 14.91 -13.59 0.53
CA GLN A 199 14.98 -13.99 -0.87
C GLN A 199 13.60 -14.49 -1.29
N ILE A 200 13.14 -14.07 -2.47
CA ILE A 200 11.86 -14.45 -3.06
C ILE A 200 12.12 -15.00 -4.46
N LEU A 201 11.32 -15.98 -4.89
CA LEU A 201 11.47 -16.62 -6.18
C LEU A 201 10.31 -16.28 -7.11
N PHE A 202 10.61 -15.85 -8.33
CA PHE A 202 9.61 -15.58 -9.37
C PHE A 202 9.95 -16.32 -10.66
N PRO A 203 8.95 -16.76 -11.45
CA PRO A 203 9.21 -17.18 -12.81
C PRO A 203 9.70 -15.98 -13.62
N TYR A 204 10.72 -16.22 -14.43
CA TYR A 204 11.33 -15.21 -15.27
C TYR A 204 11.85 -15.90 -16.53
N LYS A 205 11.32 -15.48 -17.69
CA LYS A 205 11.54 -16.16 -18.97
C LYS A 205 11.09 -17.63 -18.87
N ASN A 206 12.01 -18.59 -19.05
CA ASN A 206 11.73 -20.02 -19.01
C ASN A 206 12.21 -20.70 -17.72
N ASP A 207 12.71 -19.93 -16.74
CA ASP A 207 13.23 -20.46 -15.48
C ASP A 207 12.77 -19.56 -14.32
N TYR A 208 13.47 -19.63 -13.18
CA TYR A 208 13.19 -18.84 -11.99
C TYR A 208 14.33 -17.88 -11.66
N LEU A 209 13.95 -16.69 -11.20
CA LEU A 209 14.86 -15.64 -10.74
C LEU A 209 14.72 -15.45 -9.23
N THR A 210 15.86 -15.36 -8.53
CA THR A 210 15.89 -15.02 -7.11
C THR A 210 15.97 -13.51 -6.93
N LEU A 211 15.05 -12.94 -6.17
CA LEU A 211 14.99 -11.52 -5.87
C LEU A 211 15.30 -11.26 -4.40
N THR A 212 16.11 -10.24 -4.13
CA THR A 212 16.27 -9.69 -2.77
C THR A 212 15.69 -8.28 -2.72
N PRO A 213 14.48 -8.09 -2.16
CA PRO A 213 13.91 -6.76 -2.02
C PRO A 213 14.67 -5.96 -0.97
N VAL A 214 15.12 -4.78 -1.35
CA VAL A 214 15.85 -3.82 -0.50
C VAL A 214 15.08 -2.52 -0.41
N THR A 215 15.17 -1.86 0.74
CA THR A 215 14.32 -0.70 1.03
C THR A 215 15.01 0.59 0.59
N SER A 216 14.43 1.34 -0.35
CA SER A 216 14.90 2.67 -0.72
C SER A 216 14.79 3.67 0.43
N ASN A 217 15.91 4.32 0.75
CA ASN A 217 15.98 5.38 1.75
C ASN A 217 15.23 6.65 1.29
N SER A 218 15.21 6.91 -0.02
CA SER A 218 14.53 8.07 -0.59
C SER A 218 13.02 7.96 -0.40
N VAL A 219 12.43 6.79 -0.68
CA VAL A 219 10.99 6.54 -0.47
C VAL A 219 10.62 6.57 1.01
N GLN A 220 11.42 5.94 1.89
CA GLN A 220 11.16 6.03 3.35
C GLN A 220 11.17 7.48 3.83
N THR A 221 12.18 8.25 3.43
CA THR A 221 12.28 9.66 3.83
C THR A 221 11.13 10.49 3.28
N TRP A 222 10.70 10.24 2.03
CA TRP A 222 9.51 10.87 1.46
C TRP A 222 8.25 10.58 2.27
N LEU A 223 7.99 9.33 2.65
CA LEU A 223 6.85 8.97 3.51
C LEU A 223 6.89 9.68 4.87
N GLU A 224 8.07 9.76 5.49
CA GLU A 224 8.25 10.50 6.74
C GLU A 224 7.84 11.97 6.59
N HIS A 225 8.24 12.64 5.50
CA HIS A 225 7.82 14.03 5.22
C HIS A 225 6.31 14.15 5.07
N GLN A 226 5.70 13.26 4.28
CA GLN A 226 4.26 13.34 3.99
C GLN A 226 3.42 13.02 5.22
N SER A 227 3.86 12.11 6.09
CA SER A 227 3.15 11.78 7.34
C SER A 227 3.12 12.90 8.37
N ARG A 228 4.00 13.90 8.24
CA ARG A 228 4.08 15.06 9.13
C ARG A 228 3.34 16.28 8.59
N LYS A 229 2.92 16.25 7.32
CA LYS A 229 2.07 17.29 6.75
C LYS A 229 0.61 17.03 7.15
N PRO A 230 -0.21 18.08 7.27
CA PRO A 230 -1.65 17.90 7.45
C PRO A 230 -2.24 17.31 6.16
N ASN A 231 -2.60 16.02 6.19
CA ASN A 231 -3.31 15.32 5.12
C ASN A 231 -4.38 14.37 5.70
N ASP A 232 -5.35 13.99 4.86
CA ASP A 232 -6.42 13.05 5.25
C ASP A 232 -6.00 11.57 5.14
N ILE A 233 -4.73 11.34 4.81
CA ILE A 233 -4.15 10.01 4.63
C ILE A 233 -3.97 9.34 5.99
N ARG A 234 -4.30 8.04 6.05
CA ARG A 234 -4.10 7.25 7.27
C ARG A 234 -2.68 6.73 7.34
N TRP A 235 -2.04 6.95 8.48
CA TRP A 235 -0.68 6.52 8.76
C TRP A 235 -0.63 5.55 9.93
N ILE A 236 0.30 4.60 9.89
CA ILE A 236 0.60 3.70 11.01
C ILE A 236 2.10 3.71 11.26
N LYS A 237 2.51 3.62 12.53
CA LYS A 237 3.91 3.67 12.93
C LYS A 237 4.44 2.29 13.24
N ARG A 238 5.49 1.87 12.55
CA ARG A 238 6.23 0.64 12.84
C ARG A 238 7.48 0.95 13.64
N GLU A 239 7.59 0.36 14.82
CA GLU A 239 8.81 0.43 15.63
C GLU A 239 9.93 -0.45 15.03
N SER A 240 11.16 0.02 15.12
CA SER A 240 12.38 -0.68 14.75
C SER A 240 13.28 -0.81 15.97
N LYS A 241 13.61 -2.04 16.33
CA LYS A 241 14.49 -2.32 17.47
C LYS A 241 15.94 -2.03 17.09
N HIS A 242 16.68 -1.36 17.98
CA HIS A 242 18.03 -0.85 17.71
C HIS A 242 18.11 0.11 16.52
N PRO A 243 17.37 1.25 16.56
CA PRO A 243 17.29 2.17 15.43
C PRO A 243 18.64 2.71 14.97
N ALA A 244 19.56 2.96 15.91
CA ALA A 244 20.92 3.43 15.60
C ALA A 244 21.75 2.40 14.81
N SER A 245 21.48 1.10 14.97
CA SER A 245 22.17 0.03 14.24
C SER A 245 21.56 -0.21 12.85
N VAL A 246 20.29 0.17 12.64
CA VAL A 246 19.60 0.06 11.35
C VAL A 246 20.05 1.17 10.40
N GLY A 247 20.22 2.40 10.90
CA GLY A 247 20.76 3.51 10.11
C GLY A 247 20.38 4.88 10.64
N ALA A 248 20.90 5.92 9.99
CA ALA A 248 20.73 7.31 10.43
C ALA A 248 19.26 7.77 10.41
N LEU A 249 18.48 7.36 9.40
CA LEU A 249 17.04 7.67 9.33
C LEU A 249 16.29 7.06 10.52
N SER A 250 16.42 5.75 10.73
CA SER A 250 15.80 5.04 11.85
C SER A 250 16.21 5.64 13.20
N SER A 251 17.48 6.01 13.36
CA SER A 251 17.98 6.69 14.56
C SER A 251 17.30 8.03 14.79
N SER A 252 17.15 8.85 13.75
CA SER A 252 16.59 10.20 13.84
C SER A 252 15.12 10.22 14.25
N ILE A 253 14.34 9.22 13.85
CA ILE A 253 12.91 9.07 14.21
C ILE A 253 12.68 8.26 15.50
N GLY A 254 13.75 7.86 16.19
CA GLY A 254 13.65 7.02 17.39
C GLY A 254 13.14 5.60 17.11
N GLY A 255 13.26 5.12 15.87
CA GLY A 255 12.82 3.79 15.43
C GLY A 255 11.38 3.70 14.94
N TYR A 256 10.56 4.75 15.03
CA TYR A 256 9.17 4.70 14.59
C TYR A 256 9.01 5.19 13.16
N HIS A 257 8.95 4.25 12.22
CA HIS A 257 8.74 4.53 10.80
C HIS A 257 7.26 4.71 10.47
N SER A 258 6.90 5.80 9.79
CA SER A 258 5.57 6.04 9.26
C SER A 258 5.34 5.25 7.98
N LEU A 259 4.27 4.47 7.96
CA LEU A 259 3.82 3.67 6.82
C LEU A 259 2.41 4.12 6.41
N ILE A 260 2.09 3.98 5.12
CA ILE A 260 0.73 4.20 4.64
C ILE A 260 -0.16 3.08 5.19
N PHE A 261 -1.23 3.45 5.90
CA PHE A 261 -2.19 2.51 6.45
C PHE A 261 -3.37 2.34 5.50
N SER A 262 -3.42 1.19 4.83
CA SER A 262 -4.40 0.90 3.76
C SER A 262 -5.05 -0.48 3.93
N PRO A 263 -5.84 -0.71 5.01
CA PRO A 263 -6.66 -1.90 5.13
C PRO A 263 -7.89 -1.82 4.21
N PRO A 264 -8.37 -2.95 3.66
CA PRO A 264 -9.63 -2.95 2.91
C PRO A 264 -10.81 -2.56 3.81
N SER A 265 -11.74 -1.76 3.28
CA SER A 265 -12.87 -1.19 4.04
C SER A 265 -14.00 -2.22 4.18
N THR A 266 -13.82 -3.22 5.03
CA THR A 266 -14.82 -4.25 5.32
C THR A 266 -15.68 -3.89 6.55
N SER A 267 -16.96 -4.25 6.54
CA SER A 267 -17.81 -4.17 7.74
C SER A 267 -17.54 -5.36 8.66
N GLN A 268 -17.41 -5.12 9.98
CA GLN A 268 -17.21 -6.17 10.98
C GLN A 268 -18.44 -7.05 11.21
N SER A 269 -19.63 -6.66 10.72
CA SER A 269 -20.84 -7.47 10.84
C SER A 269 -20.69 -8.77 10.03
N PRO A 270 -20.54 -9.96 10.67
CA PRO A 270 -20.30 -11.23 9.98
C PRO A 270 -21.54 -11.75 9.26
N HIS A 271 -22.70 -11.15 9.50
CA HIS A 271 -23.94 -11.62 8.95
C HIS A 271 -23.97 -11.34 7.46
N SER A 272 -23.73 -12.39 6.68
CA SER A 272 -24.42 -12.52 5.42
C SER A 272 -25.90 -12.31 5.72
N TYR A 273 -26.57 -11.48 4.93
CA TYR A 273 -28.02 -11.26 5.08
C TYR A 273 -28.81 -12.58 5.01
N HIS A 274 -28.19 -13.66 4.49
CA HIS A 274 -28.70 -15.04 4.59
C HIS A 274 -28.95 -15.51 6.02
N ASP A 275 -28.08 -15.20 6.99
CA ASP A 275 -28.27 -15.61 8.40
C ASP A 275 -29.52 -14.92 9.01
N ASN A 276 -29.73 -13.65 8.64
CA ASN A 276 -30.91 -12.88 9.04
C ASN A 276 -32.19 -13.31 8.30
N MET A 277 -32.08 -13.89 7.10
CA MET A 277 -33.21 -14.47 6.36
C MET A 277 -33.65 -15.82 6.95
N THR A 278 -32.71 -16.64 7.43
CA THR A 278 -33.02 -17.93 8.08
C THR A 278 -33.65 -17.77 9.47
N SER A 279 -33.37 -16.67 10.18
CA SER A 279 -34.22 -16.26 11.30
C SER A 279 -35.54 -15.77 10.74
N LYS A 280 -36.54 -16.67 10.68
CA LYS A 280 -37.91 -16.48 10.17
C LYS A 280 -38.73 -15.34 10.82
N THR A 281 -38.11 -14.38 11.50
CA THR A 281 -38.82 -13.44 12.37
C THR A 281 -38.54 -11.96 12.11
N GLU A 282 -37.53 -11.52 11.36
CA GLU A 282 -37.29 -10.08 11.21
C GLU A 282 -36.72 -9.64 9.83
N CYS A 283 -37.52 -9.74 8.77
CA CYS A 283 -37.45 -8.75 7.67
C CYS A 283 -38.14 -7.44 8.11
N ARG A 284 -37.66 -6.81 9.19
CA ARG A 284 -38.29 -5.59 9.74
C ARG A 284 -38.08 -4.34 8.87
N GLU A 285 -37.06 -4.33 8.00
CA GLU A 285 -36.81 -3.20 7.07
C GLU A 285 -36.55 -3.70 5.65
N ALA A 286 -37.52 -3.52 4.75
CA ALA A 286 -37.39 -3.86 3.33
C ALA A 286 -36.33 -3.02 2.58
N PHE A 287 -35.86 -1.93 3.19
CA PHE A 287 -34.86 -1.02 2.63
C PHE A 287 -33.73 -0.79 3.63
N CYS A 288 -32.50 -0.63 3.15
CA CYS A 288 -31.35 -0.39 4.02
C CYS A 288 -31.26 1.10 4.41
N ALA A 289 -32.00 1.51 5.45
CA ALA A 289 -32.06 2.91 5.88
C ALA A 289 -30.70 3.46 6.35
N SER A 290 -29.84 2.60 6.90
CA SER A 290 -28.48 2.95 7.34
C SER A 290 -27.61 3.49 6.20
N ALA A 291 -27.75 2.94 4.99
CA ALA A 291 -26.95 3.34 3.83
C ALA A 291 -27.10 4.83 3.49
N ILE A 292 -28.29 5.39 3.68
CA ILE A 292 -28.60 6.80 3.36
C ILE A 292 -28.37 7.72 4.58
N THR A 293 -28.37 7.16 5.78
CA THR A 293 -28.32 7.91 7.05
C THR A 293 -26.94 8.04 7.68
N GLU A 294 -25.92 7.41 7.09
CA GLU A 294 -24.51 7.53 7.50
C GLU A 294 -23.99 8.98 7.47
N LYS A 295 -22.99 9.27 8.32
CA LYS A 295 -22.32 10.58 8.31
C LYS A 295 -21.68 10.89 6.94
N SER A 296 -21.07 9.89 6.32
CA SER A 296 -20.43 10.00 4.99
C SER A 296 -21.40 10.47 3.91
N THR A 297 -22.66 10.00 3.93
CA THR A 297 -23.70 10.43 3.00
C THR A 297 -24.15 11.84 3.30
N THR A 298 -24.30 12.20 4.57
CA THR A 298 -24.66 13.58 4.94
C THR A 298 -23.59 14.58 4.52
N ASP A 299 -22.31 14.21 4.62
CA ASP A 299 -21.19 15.05 4.20
C ASP A 299 -21.16 15.19 2.66
N ALA A 300 -21.38 14.10 1.92
CA ALA A 300 -21.47 14.14 0.45
C ALA A 300 -22.65 14.99 -0.04
N LEU A 301 -23.82 14.87 0.58
CA LEU A 301 -25.01 15.68 0.28
C LEU A 301 -24.76 17.16 0.57
N GLN A 302 -24.12 17.45 1.72
CA GLN A 302 -23.76 18.81 2.07
C GLN A 302 -22.75 19.41 1.09
N ARG A 303 -21.75 18.64 0.64
CA ARG A 303 -20.77 19.07 -0.39
C ARG A 303 -21.42 19.40 -1.72
N LEU A 304 -22.45 18.67 -2.13
CA LEU A 304 -23.16 18.95 -3.38
C LEU A 304 -23.95 20.27 -3.30
N ILE A 305 -24.53 20.57 -2.14
CA ILE A 305 -25.22 21.85 -1.88
C ILE A 305 -24.22 23.00 -1.75
N SER A 306 -23.11 22.80 -1.02
CA SER A 306 -22.15 23.87 -0.68
C SER A 306 -21.09 24.16 -1.74
N SER A 307 -21.05 23.40 -2.84
CA SER A 307 -20.03 23.49 -3.91
C SER A 307 -20.00 24.82 -4.70
N GLU A 308 -20.89 25.76 -4.38
CA GLU A 308 -21.10 26.98 -5.14
C GLU A 308 -20.11 28.12 -4.83
N VAL A 309 -19.44 28.12 -3.67
CA VAL A 309 -18.93 29.40 -3.13
C VAL A 309 -17.49 29.77 -3.56
N ARG A 310 -16.47 28.89 -3.64
CA ARG A 310 -15.06 29.33 -3.83
C ARG A 310 -14.10 28.30 -4.48
N MET A 311 -14.46 27.67 -5.61
CA MET A 311 -13.64 26.60 -6.22
C MET A 311 -13.43 26.78 -7.74
N ASN A 312 -12.28 26.34 -8.26
CA ASN A 312 -12.00 26.32 -9.71
C ASN A 312 -13.00 25.40 -10.45
N VAL A 313 -13.38 25.73 -11.70
CA VAL A 313 -14.43 25.04 -12.48
C VAL A 313 -14.11 23.55 -12.67
N LYS A 314 -12.85 23.19 -12.89
CA LYS A 314 -12.40 21.80 -13.06
C LYS A 314 -12.61 20.99 -11.76
N HIS A 315 -12.21 21.54 -10.62
CA HIS A 315 -12.38 20.93 -9.30
C HIS A 315 -13.87 20.79 -8.93
N ARG A 316 -14.70 21.79 -9.25
CA ARG A 316 -16.16 21.71 -9.06
C ARG A 316 -16.79 20.57 -9.84
N LYS A 317 -16.42 20.41 -11.12
CA LYS A 317 -16.91 19.29 -11.96
C LYS A 317 -16.49 17.93 -11.39
N GLN A 318 -15.26 17.80 -10.91
CA GLN A 318 -14.75 16.56 -10.33
C GLN A 318 -15.48 16.19 -9.03
N ILE A 319 -15.66 17.15 -8.11
CA ILE A 319 -16.39 16.93 -6.86
C ILE A 319 -17.86 16.60 -7.11
N ARG A 320 -18.51 17.29 -8.07
CA ARG A 320 -19.90 16.98 -8.42
C ARG A 320 -20.01 15.59 -9.03
N LYS A 321 -19.09 15.20 -9.92
CA LYS A 321 -19.05 13.86 -10.52
C LYS A 321 -18.86 12.78 -9.45
N SER A 322 -17.89 12.95 -8.54
CA SER A 322 -17.62 12.00 -7.46
C SER A 322 -18.78 11.93 -6.46
N GLY A 323 -19.36 13.08 -6.07
CA GLY A 323 -20.51 13.15 -5.17
C GLY A 323 -21.77 12.49 -5.74
N VAL A 324 -22.08 12.73 -7.02
CA VAL A 324 -23.21 12.07 -7.71
C VAL A 324 -22.98 10.56 -7.84
N HIS A 325 -21.75 10.14 -8.16
CA HIS A 325 -21.39 8.72 -8.19
C HIS A 325 -21.57 8.08 -6.82
N PHE A 326 -21.07 8.70 -5.75
CA PHE A 326 -21.22 8.21 -4.38
C PHE A 326 -22.70 8.08 -3.97
N ILE A 327 -23.54 9.06 -4.30
CA ILE A 327 -24.99 8.98 -4.02
C ILE A 327 -25.64 7.81 -4.75
N ARG A 328 -25.27 7.58 -6.01
CA ARG A 328 -25.76 6.43 -6.78
C ARG A 328 -25.43 5.10 -6.10
N GLN A 329 -24.20 4.93 -5.61
CA GLN A 329 -23.80 3.75 -4.84
C GLN A 329 -24.68 3.58 -3.59
N LYS A 330 -24.94 4.68 -2.87
CA LYS A 330 -25.76 4.66 -1.65
C LYS A 330 -27.24 4.36 -1.93
N ILE A 331 -27.80 4.85 -3.04
CA ILE A 331 -29.15 4.48 -3.50
C ILE A 331 -29.21 2.99 -3.87
N ALA A 332 -28.19 2.47 -4.55
CA ALA A 332 -28.13 1.05 -4.88
C ALA A 332 -28.01 0.17 -3.62
N LEU A 333 -27.22 0.61 -2.62
CA LEU A 333 -27.12 -0.04 -1.31
C LEU A 333 -28.47 -0.02 -0.57
N TRP A 334 -29.21 1.08 -0.63
CA TRP A 334 -30.55 1.21 -0.05
C TRP A 334 -31.54 0.19 -0.65
N LEU A 335 -31.48 -0.06 -1.96
CA LEU A 335 -32.31 -1.04 -2.67
C LEU A 335 -31.82 -2.49 -2.54
N THR A 336 -30.60 -2.73 -2.05
CA THR A 336 -29.99 -4.07 -2.09
C THR A 336 -30.82 -5.18 -1.41
N PRO A 337 -31.46 -4.97 -0.24
CA PRO A 337 -32.28 -6.00 0.39
C PRO A 337 -33.40 -6.51 -0.53
N LEU A 338 -34.10 -5.61 -1.23
CA LEU A 338 -35.15 -5.97 -2.19
C LEU A 338 -34.62 -6.75 -3.38
N ILE A 339 -33.49 -6.30 -3.93
CA ILE A 339 -32.86 -6.95 -5.08
C ILE A 339 -32.49 -8.40 -4.73
N ARG A 340 -31.87 -8.62 -3.57
CA ARG A 340 -31.48 -9.97 -3.10
C ARG A 340 -32.68 -10.85 -2.78
N TRP A 341 -33.73 -10.28 -2.20
CA TRP A 341 -34.94 -11.02 -1.89
C TRP A 341 -35.62 -11.52 -3.17
N ARG A 342 -35.68 -10.67 -4.20
CA ARG A 342 -36.17 -11.08 -5.51
C ARG A 342 -35.33 -12.22 -6.10
N ASP A 343 -34.00 -12.11 -6.07
CA ASP A 343 -33.12 -13.19 -6.55
C ASP A 343 -33.38 -14.51 -5.78
N HIS A 344 -33.64 -14.44 -4.48
CA HIS A 344 -33.96 -15.62 -3.68
C HIS A 344 -35.31 -16.25 -4.07
N ILE A 345 -36.33 -15.43 -4.34
CA ILE A 345 -37.63 -15.89 -4.84
C ILE A 345 -37.48 -16.57 -6.20
N ASP A 346 -36.74 -15.94 -7.12
CA ASP A 346 -36.53 -16.45 -8.48
C ASP A 346 -35.78 -17.80 -8.49
N ASN A 347 -34.79 -17.99 -7.60
CA ASN A 347 -34.02 -19.23 -7.53
C ASN A 347 -34.73 -20.37 -6.79
N ASN A 348 -35.45 -20.07 -5.70
CA ASN A 348 -36.06 -21.09 -4.83
C ASN A 348 -37.54 -21.35 -5.15
N GLN A 349 -38.09 -20.70 -6.18
CA GLN A 349 -39.50 -20.81 -6.59
C GLN A 349 -40.50 -20.59 -5.43
N ILE A 350 -40.18 -19.66 -4.53
CA ILE A 350 -40.98 -19.41 -3.33
C ILE A 350 -42.21 -18.56 -3.70
N GLN A 351 -43.39 -18.96 -3.25
CA GLN A 351 -44.60 -18.16 -3.40
C GLN A 351 -44.54 -16.90 -2.52
N ILE A 352 -44.82 -15.73 -3.13
CA ILE A 352 -44.86 -14.44 -2.43
C ILE A 352 -46.07 -14.44 -1.50
N THR A 353 -45.86 -14.31 -0.19
CA THR A 353 -46.93 -14.08 0.78
C THR A 353 -47.26 -12.58 0.87
N ASN A 354 -48.54 -12.23 0.95
CA ASN A 354 -49.04 -10.84 0.86
C ASN A 354 -48.82 -9.98 2.12
N ASP A 355 -47.91 -10.34 3.02
CA ASP A 355 -47.80 -9.75 4.37
C ASP A 355 -46.99 -8.43 4.43
N HIS A 356 -46.50 -7.92 3.29
CA HIS A 356 -45.57 -6.78 3.22
C HIS A 356 -46.19 -5.51 2.59
N PRO A 357 -45.60 -4.30 2.80
CA PRO A 357 -46.11 -3.05 2.26
C PRO A 357 -46.30 -3.08 0.74
N SER A 358 -47.32 -2.38 0.22
CA SER A 358 -47.70 -2.41 -1.20
C SER A 358 -46.54 -2.16 -2.17
N LEU A 359 -45.63 -1.24 -1.84
CA LEU A 359 -44.44 -0.92 -2.65
C LEU A 359 -43.44 -2.07 -2.75
N VAL A 360 -43.26 -2.82 -1.66
CA VAL A 360 -42.35 -3.98 -1.60
C VAL A 360 -42.91 -5.11 -2.45
N ASN A 361 -44.20 -5.42 -2.30
CA ASN A 361 -44.88 -6.43 -3.10
C ASN A 361 -44.89 -6.07 -4.59
N LEU A 362 -45.08 -4.79 -4.93
CA LEU A 362 -44.99 -4.30 -6.31
C LEU A 362 -43.59 -4.50 -6.90
N PHE A 363 -42.52 -4.27 -6.11
CA PHE A 363 -41.15 -4.50 -6.57
C PHE A 363 -40.82 -5.98 -6.75
N LEU A 364 -41.32 -6.86 -5.88
CA LEU A 364 -41.06 -8.31 -5.96
C LEU A 364 -41.87 -8.99 -7.07
N SER A 365 -43.10 -8.57 -7.33
CA SER A 365 -44.02 -9.20 -8.31
C SER A 365 -43.92 -8.65 -9.73
N SER A 366 -43.48 -7.41 -9.92
CA SER A 366 -43.38 -6.80 -11.26
C SER A 366 -42.29 -7.43 -12.13
N PRO A 367 -42.44 -7.54 -13.46
CA PRO A 367 -41.36 -7.96 -14.33
C PRO A 367 -40.25 -6.90 -14.40
N ILE A 368 -39.00 -7.34 -14.63
CA ILE A 368 -37.79 -6.48 -14.66
C ILE A 368 -37.93 -5.30 -15.65
N ALA A 369 -38.66 -5.50 -16.76
CA ALA A 369 -38.95 -4.48 -17.76
C ALA A 369 -39.77 -3.27 -17.21
N ASN A 370 -40.57 -3.49 -16.16
CA ASN A 370 -41.47 -2.47 -15.58
C ASN A 370 -40.84 -1.76 -14.37
N PHE A 371 -39.57 -2.01 -14.06
CA PHE A 371 -38.85 -1.29 -12.99
C PHE A 371 -38.82 0.23 -13.15
N PRO A 372 -38.74 0.80 -14.37
CA PRO A 372 -38.80 2.25 -14.54
C PRO A 372 -40.11 2.87 -14.02
N ASP A 373 -41.22 2.13 -14.02
CA ASP A 373 -42.53 2.61 -13.55
C ASP A 373 -42.57 2.80 -12.03
N LEU A 374 -41.70 2.09 -11.29
CA LEU A 374 -41.56 2.20 -9.84
C LEU A 374 -40.75 3.44 -9.39
N LEU A 375 -40.28 4.27 -10.32
CA LEU A 375 -39.44 5.44 -10.02
C LEU A 375 -40.11 6.43 -9.06
N THR A 376 -41.34 6.83 -9.36
CA THR A 376 -42.08 7.82 -8.56
C THR A 376 -42.35 7.34 -7.12
N PRO A 377 -42.92 6.13 -6.91
CA PRO A 377 -43.18 5.67 -5.54
C PRO A 377 -41.88 5.39 -4.76
N LEU A 378 -40.81 4.87 -5.40
CA LEU A 378 -39.51 4.68 -4.74
C LEU A 378 -38.85 6.01 -4.38
N HIS A 379 -38.94 7.03 -5.23
CA HIS A 379 -38.40 8.36 -4.94
C HIS A 379 -39.12 9.01 -3.75
N ASN A 380 -40.45 8.88 -3.67
CA ASN A 380 -41.21 9.37 -2.52
C ASN A 380 -40.83 8.62 -1.24
N HIS A 381 -40.66 7.29 -1.32
CA HIS A 381 -40.22 6.50 -0.17
C HIS A 381 -38.81 6.88 0.29
N LEU A 382 -37.87 7.11 -0.64
CA LEU A 382 -36.52 7.59 -0.32
C LEU A 382 -36.56 8.91 0.46
N ASN A 383 -37.34 9.90 0.01
CA ASN A 383 -37.47 11.17 0.73
C ASN A 383 -38.13 11.00 2.11
N GLN A 384 -39.10 10.10 2.24
CA GLN A 384 -39.68 9.77 3.55
C GLN A 384 -38.64 9.15 4.48
N THR A 385 -37.77 8.27 3.99
CA THR A 385 -36.68 7.68 4.80
C THR A 385 -35.69 8.75 5.27
N LEU A 386 -35.31 9.69 4.41
CA LEU A 386 -34.49 10.86 4.78
C LEU A 386 -35.16 11.72 5.84
N GLY A 387 -36.48 11.94 5.73
CA GLY A 387 -37.27 12.77 6.64
C GLY A 387 -37.46 12.20 8.05
N LYS A 388 -37.41 10.87 8.20
CA LYS A 388 -37.57 10.17 9.49
C LYS A 388 -36.36 10.34 10.41
N ASN A 389 -35.15 10.45 9.87
CA ASN A 389 -33.93 10.57 10.67
C ASN A 389 -33.55 12.04 10.95
N LYS A 390 -33.16 12.33 12.19
CA LYS A 390 -32.83 13.68 12.69
C LYS A 390 -31.72 14.36 11.87
N TYR A 391 -30.70 13.61 11.45
CA TYR A 391 -29.53 14.16 10.74
C TYR A 391 -29.77 14.40 9.25
N THR A 392 -30.64 13.61 8.62
CA THR A 392 -30.92 13.67 7.19
C THR A 392 -32.17 14.47 6.84
N LYS A 393 -33.00 14.83 7.83
CA LYS A 393 -34.27 15.56 7.62
C LYS A 393 -34.10 16.84 6.80
N ARG A 394 -32.96 17.54 6.96
CA ARG A 394 -32.61 18.76 6.20
C ARG A 394 -32.44 18.54 4.68
N PHE A 395 -32.20 17.31 4.25
CA PHE A 395 -32.00 16.96 2.84
C PHE A 395 -33.26 16.38 2.18
N ALA A 396 -34.27 16.00 2.99
CA ALA A 396 -35.53 15.48 2.46
C ALA A 396 -36.27 16.59 1.69
N TYR A 397 -36.69 16.29 0.45
CA TYR A 397 -37.39 17.25 -0.42
C TYR A 397 -36.62 18.55 -0.72
N HIS A 398 -35.29 18.54 -0.63
CA HIS A 398 -34.47 19.70 -0.98
C HIS A 398 -34.46 19.93 -2.51
N PRO A 399 -34.72 21.16 -3.01
CA PRO A 399 -34.93 21.42 -4.44
C PRO A 399 -33.74 21.00 -5.31
N ASP A 400 -32.51 21.26 -4.87
CA ASP A 400 -31.31 20.91 -5.64
C ASP A 400 -30.98 19.41 -5.66
N LEU A 401 -31.44 18.66 -4.65
CA LEU A 401 -31.14 17.24 -4.51
C LEU A 401 -32.21 16.34 -5.16
N MET A 402 -33.47 16.79 -5.19
CA MET A 402 -34.58 16.07 -5.84
C MET A 402 -34.29 15.62 -7.29
N PRO A 403 -33.79 16.47 -8.21
CA PRO A 403 -33.47 16.04 -9.56
C PRO A 403 -32.30 15.05 -9.58
N ILE A 404 -31.34 15.20 -8.66
CA ILE A 404 -30.20 14.28 -8.52
C ILE A 404 -30.69 12.90 -8.07
N PHE A 405 -31.50 12.82 -7.01
CA PHE A 405 -32.06 11.56 -6.53
C PHE A 405 -32.93 10.88 -7.58
N LYS A 406 -33.82 11.62 -8.25
CA LYS A 406 -34.66 11.07 -9.31
C LYS A 406 -33.83 10.53 -10.48
N SER A 407 -32.82 11.27 -10.94
CA SER A 407 -31.95 10.83 -12.04
C SER A 407 -31.10 9.62 -11.67
N GLN A 408 -30.54 9.57 -10.45
CA GLN A 408 -29.72 8.44 -10.02
C GLN A 408 -30.58 7.19 -9.77
N LEU A 409 -31.77 7.34 -9.20
CA LEU A 409 -32.70 6.23 -9.00
C LEU A 409 -33.20 5.68 -10.36
N SER A 410 -33.55 6.56 -11.29
CA SER A 410 -33.90 6.16 -12.66
C SER A 410 -32.75 5.43 -13.35
N TRP A 411 -31.51 5.90 -13.18
CA TRP A 411 -30.34 5.21 -13.71
C TRP A 411 -30.20 3.79 -13.14
N VAL A 412 -30.35 3.61 -11.82
CA VAL A 412 -30.26 2.29 -11.17
C VAL A 412 -31.35 1.36 -11.66
N LEU A 413 -32.61 1.82 -11.71
CA LEU A 413 -33.75 1.03 -12.18
C LEU A 413 -33.59 0.64 -13.65
N ASN A 414 -33.21 1.57 -14.52
CA ASN A 414 -32.95 1.28 -15.93
C ASN A 414 -31.80 0.29 -16.11
N LYS A 415 -30.77 0.35 -15.26
CA LYS A 415 -29.65 -0.59 -15.30
C LYS A 415 -30.01 -2.00 -14.85
N LEU A 416 -30.93 -2.11 -13.91
CA LEU A 416 -31.53 -3.39 -13.52
C LEU A 416 -32.49 -3.90 -14.61
N ALA A 417 -33.23 -3.01 -15.27
CA ALA A 417 -34.24 -3.31 -16.30
C ALA A 417 -33.66 -3.74 -17.65
N GLN A 418 -32.49 -3.23 -18.03
CA GLN A 418 -31.82 -3.58 -19.29
C GLN A 418 -31.57 -5.11 -19.36
N ASP A 419 -32.10 -5.77 -20.38
CA ASP A 419 -32.05 -7.22 -20.54
C ASP A 419 -30.65 -7.84 -20.38
N LYS A 420 -30.65 -9.12 -19.99
CA LYS A 420 -29.57 -10.10 -20.24
C LYS A 420 -29.40 -10.32 -21.76
N ASN A 421 -29.29 -9.27 -22.56
CA ASN A 421 -28.95 -9.41 -23.98
C ASN A 421 -27.45 -9.73 -24.08
N ILE A 422 -27.22 -11.02 -23.92
CA ILE A 422 -26.00 -11.76 -24.12
C ILE A 422 -25.66 -11.65 -25.61
N ASN A 423 -24.86 -10.64 -25.99
CA ASN A 423 -23.96 -10.85 -27.11
C ASN A 423 -22.84 -11.75 -26.58
N GLN A 424 -23.06 -13.05 -26.74
CA GLN A 424 -22.10 -14.14 -26.63
C GLN A 424 -20.82 -13.70 -27.36
N GLN A 425 -19.74 -13.50 -26.62
CA GLN A 425 -18.49 -14.04 -27.14
C GLN A 425 -18.50 -15.49 -26.70
N PRO A 426 -18.43 -16.48 -27.62
CA PRO A 426 -18.22 -17.85 -27.21
C PRO A 426 -16.94 -17.87 -26.39
N ALA A 427 -17.03 -18.26 -25.12
CA ALA A 427 -15.85 -18.59 -24.35
C ALA A 427 -15.09 -19.62 -25.19
N LEU A 428 -13.83 -19.33 -25.51
CA LEU A 428 -12.96 -20.33 -26.10
C LEU A 428 -13.06 -21.57 -25.19
N PRO A 429 -13.25 -22.79 -25.74
CA PRO A 429 -13.57 -24.01 -24.98
C PRO A 429 -12.49 -24.41 -23.95
N ARG A 430 -11.39 -23.66 -23.86
CA ARG A 430 -10.26 -23.91 -22.96
C ARG A 430 -10.21 -23.02 -21.72
N THR A 431 -11.06 -22.00 -21.58
CA THR A 431 -10.99 -21.09 -20.43
C THR A 431 -12.08 -21.44 -19.41
N GLN A 432 -11.65 -21.87 -18.23
CA GLN A 432 -12.52 -22.22 -17.10
C GLN A 432 -12.12 -21.40 -15.86
N PHE A 433 -12.96 -21.41 -14.83
CA PHE A 433 -12.73 -20.65 -13.60
C PHE A 433 -12.76 -21.54 -12.37
N ILE A 434 -11.86 -21.29 -11.42
CA ILE A 434 -11.88 -21.87 -10.08
C ILE A 434 -12.33 -20.78 -9.11
N HIS A 435 -13.32 -21.07 -8.28
CA HIS A 435 -13.78 -20.20 -7.21
C HIS A 435 -13.47 -20.85 -5.86
N LEU A 436 -12.58 -20.21 -5.11
CA LEU A 436 -12.25 -20.58 -3.74
C LEU A 436 -13.01 -19.65 -2.79
N LYS A 437 -14.04 -20.17 -2.12
CA LYS A 437 -14.98 -19.41 -1.28
C LYS A 437 -14.57 -19.42 0.18
N ASN A 438 -14.75 -18.27 0.84
CA ASN A 438 -14.62 -18.01 2.27
C ASN A 438 -13.34 -18.57 2.91
N LEU A 439 -12.22 -18.48 2.19
CA LEU A 439 -10.92 -18.90 2.70
C LEU A 439 -10.54 -18.03 3.91
N ARG A 440 -9.98 -18.68 4.93
CA ARG A 440 -9.57 -18.02 6.17
C ARG A 440 -8.05 -17.99 6.26
N LEU A 441 -7.49 -16.79 6.15
CA LEU A 441 -6.08 -16.53 6.39
C LEU A 441 -5.91 -16.09 7.85
N TYR A 442 -5.04 -16.80 8.57
CA TYR A 442 -4.62 -16.42 9.90
C TYR A 442 -3.15 -16.02 9.91
N ASN A 443 -2.82 -14.98 10.66
CA ASN A 443 -1.46 -14.45 10.79
C ASN A 443 -0.79 -14.14 9.43
N GLY A 444 -1.57 -13.68 8.44
CA GLY A 444 -1.04 -13.19 7.18
C GLY A 444 -0.14 -11.97 7.39
N ASN A 445 0.86 -11.76 6.55
CA ASN A 445 1.72 -10.59 6.66
C ASN A 445 0.99 -9.32 6.16
N ALA A 446 0.57 -8.46 7.08
CA ALA A 446 -0.09 -7.18 6.76
C ALA A 446 0.91 -6.10 6.31
N LEU A 447 2.20 -6.27 6.61
CA LEU A 447 3.28 -5.44 6.06
C LEU A 447 3.60 -5.89 4.63
N SER A 448 2.78 -5.44 3.67
CA SER A 448 2.89 -5.79 2.26
C SER A 448 4.20 -5.29 1.63
N SER A 449 4.70 -4.15 2.10
CA SER A 449 6.02 -3.62 1.77
C SER A 449 6.63 -2.90 2.96
N PRO A 450 7.91 -2.49 2.89
CA PRO A 450 8.52 -1.56 3.84
C PRO A 450 7.82 -0.19 3.97
N TYR A 451 6.79 0.07 3.14
CA TYR A 451 6.13 1.36 2.98
C TYR A 451 4.63 1.33 3.30
N VAL A 452 3.98 0.17 3.13
CA VAL A 452 2.54 0.01 3.19
C VAL A 452 2.17 -1.09 4.20
N CYS A 453 1.15 -0.81 5.02
CA CYS A 453 0.57 -1.74 5.97
C CYS A 453 -0.95 -1.82 5.77
N GLY A 454 -1.51 -3.02 5.68
CA GLY A 454 -2.92 -3.23 5.40
C GLY A 454 -3.13 -4.46 4.54
N LEU A 455 -3.70 -4.27 3.34
CA LEU A 455 -3.87 -5.37 2.39
C LEU A 455 -2.53 -6.09 2.14
N PRO A 456 -2.46 -7.42 2.29
CA PRO A 456 -1.26 -8.20 1.98
C PRO A 456 -0.82 -8.01 0.52
N SER A 457 0.47 -8.26 0.22
CA SER A 457 1.00 -7.98 -1.13
C SER A 457 0.29 -8.82 -2.20
N LEU A 458 -0.04 -8.21 -3.34
CA LEU A 458 -0.64 -8.93 -4.47
C LEU A 458 0.29 -9.99 -5.03
N THR A 459 1.60 -9.74 -4.96
CA THR A 459 2.65 -10.73 -5.27
C THR A 459 2.55 -11.98 -4.39
N GLY A 460 2.07 -11.85 -3.14
CA GLY A 460 1.86 -12.97 -2.24
C GLY A 460 0.67 -13.85 -2.65
N PHE A 461 -0.43 -13.24 -3.09
CA PHE A 461 -1.58 -13.98 -3.64
C PHE A 461 -1.23 -14.65 -4.97
N TRP A 462 -0.48 -13.95 -5.84
CA TRP A 462 0.03 -14.55 -7.06
C TRP A 462 0.97 -15.74 -6.76
N GLY A 463 1.87 -15.60 -5.77
CA GLY A 463 2.74 -16.69 -5.35
C GLY A 463 1.97 -17.91 -4.82
N PHE A 464 0.87 -17.69 -4.12
CA PHE A 464 -0.06 -18.75 -3.72
C PHE A 464 -0.70 -19.44 -4.93
N MET A 465 -1.20 -18.67 -5.91
CA MET A 465 -1.77 -19.19 -7.15
C MET A 465 -0.75 -20.03 -7.92
N HIS A 466 0.50 -19.57 -8.03
CA HIS A 466 1.58 -20.28 -8.71
C HIS A 466 2.00 -21.57 -8.00
N ASP A 467 2.11 -21.56 -6.67
CA ASP A 467 2.37 -22.80 -5.89
C ASP A 467 1.24 -23.81 -6.08
N PHE A 468 -0.01 -23.33 -6.12
CA PHE A 468 -1.16 -24.19 -6.38
C PHE A 468 -1.10 -24.80 -7.79
N GLU A 469 -0.80 -24.03 -8.84
CA GLU A 469 -0.61 -24.51 -10.21
C GLU A 469 0.48 -25.60 -10.27
N ARG A 470 1.65 -25.35 -9.65
CA ARG A 470 2.76 -26.31 -9.65
C ARG A 470 2.41 -27.62 -8.97
N ARG A 471 1.76 -27.58 -7.81
CA ARG A 471 1.32 -28.78 -7.08
C ARG A 471 0.23 -29.55 -7.82
N LEU A 472 -0.55 -28.85 -8.63
CA LEU A 472 -1.57 -29.48 -9.46
C LEU A 472 -0.92 -30.21 -10.64
N LYS A 473 0.05 -29.56 -11.32
CA LYS A 473 0.84 -30.16 -12.42
C LYS A 473 1.62 -31.40 -12.02
N THR A 474 2.01 -31.56 -10.75
CA THR A 474 2.64 -32.81 -10.30
C THR A 474 1.66 -33.97 -10.16
N LYS A 475 0.35 -33.72 -10.16
CA LYS A 475 -0.71 -34.72 -9.97
C LYS A 475 -1.53 -34.99 -11.24
N ILE A 476 -1.33 -34.20 -12.29
CA ILE A 476 -2.07 -34.26 -13.55
C ILE A 476 -1.05 -34.17 -14.68
N GLU A 477 -1.18 -35.03 -15.69
CA GLU A 477 -0.27 -35.10 -16.84
C GLU A 477 -0.57 -34.04 -17.91
N GLU A 478 -1.63 -33.26 -17.71
CA GLU A 478 -2.19 -32.33 -18.70
C GLU A 478 -1.70 -30.89 -18.50
N ASN A 479 -1.74 -30.12 -19.58
CA ASN A 479 -1.34 -28.73 -19.59
C ASN A 479 -2.42 -27.84 -18.96
N ILE A 480 -2.25 -27.54 -17.68
CA ILE A 480 -3.07 -26.58 -16.95
C ILE A 480 -2.26 -25.32 -16.71
N HIS A 481 -2.81 -24.15 -17.02
CA HIS A 481 -2.16 -22.87 -16.76
C HIS A 481 -3.08 -21.88 -16.03
N PHE A 482 -2.59 -21.28 -14.95
CA PHE A 482 -3.33 -20.26 -14.20
C PHE A 482 -2.93 -18.87 -14.70
N GLU A 483 -3.85 -18.19 -15.37
CA GLU A 483 -3.57 -16.97 -16.12
C GLU A 483 -3.69 -15.72 -15.23
N ALA A 484 -4.79 -15.62 -14.46
CA ALA A 484 -5.12 -14.44 -13.69
C ALA A 484 -5.97 -14.77 -12.46
N PHE A 485 -6.01 -13.86 -11.50
CA PHE A 485 -6.84 -13.99 -10.29
C PHE A 485 -7.65 -12.73 -9.97
N SER A 486 -8.78 -12.90 -9.31
CA SER A 486 -9.59 -11.82 -8.75
C SER A 486 -9.80 -12.06 -7.26
N LEU A 487 -9.80 -10.96 -6.47
CA LEU A 487 -9.81 -11.01 -5.01
C LEU A 487 -11.02 -10.28 -4.44
N PHE A 488 -11.79 -10.99 -3.61
CA PHE A 488 -12.88 -10.41 -2.83
C PHE A 488 -12.61 -10.58 -1.34
N VAL A 489 -12.54 -9.49 -0.58
CA VAL A 489 -12.28 -9.52 0.86
C VAL A 489 -13.59 -9.34 1.62
N HIS A 490 -14.00 -10.37 2.38
CA HIS A 490 -15.19 -10.33 3.24
C HIS A 490 -14.93 -9.57 4.52
N GLN A 491 -13.85 -9.95 5.21
CA GLN A 491 -13.49 -9.43 6.52
C GLN A 491 -11.98 -9.27 6.61
N TYR A 492 -11.55 -8.21 7.26
CA TYR A 492 -10.15 -7.93 7.52
C TYR A 492 -9.97 -7.41 8.95
N GLU A 493 -9.09 -8.05 9.69
CA GLU A 493 -8.70 -7.65 11.03
C GLU A 493 -7.17 -7.52 11.10
N LEU A 494 -6.71 -6.36 11.58
CA LEU A 494 -5.29 -6.12 11.79
C LEU A 494 -4.91 -6.51 13.22
N GLN A 495 -3.86 -7.31 13.34
CA GLN A 495 -3.24 -7.66 14.61
C GLN A 495 -1.86 -7.00 14.71
N SER A 496 -1.63 -6.32 15.84
CA SER A 496 -0.36 -5.63 16.14
C SER A 496 0.56 -6.45 17.04
N SER A 497 0.30 -7.74 17.21
CA SER A 497 1.01 -8.59 18.16
C SER A 497 2.30 -9.13 17.54
N PRO A 498 3.47 -8.89 18.15
CA PRO A 498 4.73 -9.36 17.60
C PRO A 498 4.88 -10.89 17.82
N PRO A 499 5.26 -11.67 16.80
CA PRO A 499 5.45 -13.11 16.94
C PRO A 499 6.65 -13.39 17.83
N LEU A 500 6.47 -14.24 18.84
CA LEU A 500 7.55 -14.63 19.74
C LEU A 500 8.66 -15.34 18.95
N CYS A 501 9.87 -14.79 18.98
CA CYS A 501 11.02 -15.42 18.35
C CYS A 501 11.44 -16.67 19.11
N GLU A 502 11.88 -17.68 18.36
CA GLU A 502 12.50 -18.87 18.93
C GLU A 502 13.81 -18.52 19.67
N ALA A 503 14.12 -19.30 20.70
CA ALA A 503 15.36 -19.15 21.45
C ALA A 503 16.52 -19.70 20.60
N SER A 504 17.37 -18.81 20.11
CA SER A 504 18.43 -19.15 19.14
C SER A 504 19.81 -18.65 19.55
N ASP A 505 19.92 -17.74 20.52
CA ASP A 505 21.20 -17.23 21.01
C ASP A 505 21.50 -17.76 22.41
N VAL A 506 22.79 -17.91 22.74
CA VAL A 506 23.24 -18.25 24.09
C VAL A 506 23.56 -16.96 24.84
N TYR A 507 23.13 -16.82 26.10
CA TYR A 507 23.28 -15.55 26.86
C TYR A 507 24.74 -15.10 26.96
N LYS A 508 25.67 -16.04 27.14
CA LYS A 508 27.12 -15.82 27.08
C LYS A 508 27.76 -16.90 26.19
N LYS A 509 28.40 -16.49 25.09
CA LYS A 509 28.98 -17.41 24.09
C LYS A 509 30.09 -18.35 24.61
N ARG A 510 30.65 -18.10 25.80
CA ARG A 510 31.80 -18.84 26.38
C ARG A 510 31.52 -19.43 27.77
N GLU A 511 30.27 -19.36 28.24
CA GLU A 511 29.85 -19.92 29.53
C GLU A 511 28.54 -20.72 29.34
N LEU A 512 28.36 -21.77 30.16
CA LEU A 512 27.12 -22.56 30.20
C LEU A 512 25.98 -21.63 30.64
N SER A 513 25.14 -21.22 29.70
CA SER A 513 24.14 -20.19 29.93
C SER A 513 22.84 -20.51 29.19
N PRO A 514 21.68 -20.08 29.73
CA PRO A 514 20.40 -20.40 29.14
C PRO A 514 20.25 -19.80 27.74
N ALA A 515 19.47 -20.48 26.90
CA ALA A 515 19.10 -19.97 25.59
C ALA A 515 18.27 -18.69 25.75
N LYS A 516 18.70 -17.64 25.06
CA LYS A 516 18.07 -16.33 24.97
C LYS A 516 17.28 -16.26 23.67
N ARG A 517 16.05 -15.76 23.78
CA ARG A 517 15.25 -15.37 22.61
C ARG A 517 15.82 -14.11 21.99
N LEU A 518 15.84 -14.09 20.66
CA LEU A 518 16.05 -12.86 19.93
C LEU A 518 14.97 -11.85 20.29
N LEU A 519 15.30 -10.57 20.17
CA LEU A 519 14.36 -9.50 20.43
C LEU A 519 13.19 -9.60 19.44
N THR A 520 11.98 -9.74 19.98
CA THR A 520 10.74 -9.83 19.21
C THR A 520 10.58 -8.60 18.31
N GLN A 521 10.65 -8.73 16.99
CA GLN A 521 10.44 -7.56 16.12
C GLN A 521 8.94 -7.27 16.03
N PRO A 522 8.50 -6.01 16.24
CA PRO A 522 7.12 -5.63 15.99
C PRO A 522 6.81 -5.81 14.51
N SER A 523 5.78 -6.60 14.26
CA SER A 523 5.23 -6.88 12.95
C SER A 523 3.73 -6.72 13.01
N TYR A 524 3.13 -6.37 11.87
CA TYR A 524 1.69 -6.38 11.73
C TYR A 524 1.29 -7.64 10.99
N SER A 525 0.42 -8.43 11.61
CA SER A 525 -0.26 -9.54 10.99
C SER A 525 -1.71 -9.18 10.69
N CYS A 526 -2.35 -9.93 9.81
CA CYS A 526 -3.77 -9.81 9.54
C CYS A 526 -4.45 -11.17 9.57
N ASP A 527 -5.67 -11.17 10.09
CA ASP A 527 -6.62 -12.24 9.90
C ASP A 527 -7.65 -11.77 8.87
N MET A 528 -7.87 -12.58 7.85
CA MET A 528 -8.67 -12.19 6.69
C MET A 528 -9.56 -13.33 6.21
N ARG A 529 -10.80 -13.01 5.87
CA ARG A 529 -11.71 -13.90 5.14
C ARG A 529 -11.88 -13.37 3.72
N PHE A 530 -11.64 -14.20 2.72
CA PHE A 530 -11.63 -13.76 1.33
C PHE A 530 -12.06 -14.88 0.37
N ASP A 531 -12.54 -14.48 -0.81
CA ASP A 531 -12.72 -15.37 -1.95
C ASP A 531 -11.62 -15.09 -2.98
N LEU A 532 -11.13 -16.15 -3.61
CA LEU A 532 -10.17 -16.08 -4.70
C LEU A 532 -10.76 -16.75 -5.94
N ILE A 533 -10.86 -15.99 -7.02
CA ILE A 533 -11.30 -16.49 -8.32
C ILE A 533 -10.06 -16.61 -9.20
N ILE A 534 -9.83 -17.76 -9.80
CA ILE A 534 -8.69 -18.02 -10.67
C ILE A 534 -9.21 -18.32 -12.07
N LYS A 535 -8.68 -17.61 -13.07
CA LYS A 535 -8.91 -17.88 -14.49
C LYS A 535 -7.88 -18.90 -14.96
N VAL A 536 -8.37 -20.02 -15.52
CA VAL A 536 -7.55 -21.18 -15.87
C VAL A 536 -7.71 -21.51 -17.34
N HIS A 537 -6.59 -21.76 -18.01
CA HIS A 537 -6.55 -22.32 -19.35
C HIS A 537 -6.26 -23.83 -19.25
N THR A 538 -7.19 -24.65 -19.72
CA THR A 538 -7.11 -26.11 -19.65
C THR A 538 -8.00 -26.74 -20.73
N GLU A 539 -7.57 -27.88 -21.27
CA GLU A 539 -8.40 -28.69 -22.17
C GLU A 539 -9.36 -29.61 -21.42
N VAL A 540 -9.10 -29.84 -20.13
CA VAL A 540 -9.89 -30.77 -19.32
C VAL A 540 -10.82 -30.04 -18.38
N ASN A 541 -11.98 -30.66 -18.16
CA ASN A 541 -13.01 -30.14 -17.30
C ASN A 541 -12.56 -30.19 -15.84
N LEU A 542 -12.46 -29.01 -15.21
CA LEU A 542 -11.97 -28.87 -13.84
C LEU A 542 -12.88 -29.58 -12.83
N SER A 543 -14.17 -29.77 -13.13
CA SER A 543 -15.09 -30.50 -12.24
C SER A 543 -14.63 -31.93 -11.96
N ASP A 544 -14.06 -32.57 -12.98
CA ASP A 544 -13.68 -33.99 -12.94
C ASP A 544 -12.43 -34.19 -12.08
N ILE A 545 -11.67 -33.11 -11.83
CA ILE A 545 -10.41 -33.12 -11.10
C ILE A 545 -10.51 -32.46 -9.72
N SER A 546 -11.72 -32.16 -9.25
CA SER A 546 -12.02 -31.52 -7.96
C SER A 546 -11.26 -32.11 -6.77
N GLN A 547 -11.23 -33.44 -6.63
CA GLN A 547 -10.52 -34.12 -5.55
C GLN A 547 -9.00 -33.90 -5.61
N ARG A 548 -8.40 -33.91 -6.82
CA ARG A 548 -6.97 -33.66 -6.96
C ARG A 548 -6.65 -32.20 -6.67
N MET A 549 -7.52 -31.26 -7.08
CA MET A 549 -7.40 -29.84 -6.72
C MET A 549 -7.39 -29.63 -5.21
N LEU A 550 -8.32 -30.24 -4.48
CA LEU A 550 -8.35 -30.19 -3.01
C LEU A 550 -7.04 -30.69 -2.40
N SER A 551 -6.51 -31.80 -2.93
CA SER A 551 -5.26 -32.39 -2.44
C SER A 551 -4.01 -31.59 -2.80
N ALA A 552 -4.09 -30.70 -3.79
CA ALA A 552 -2.98 -29.85 -4.26
C ALA A 552 -2.96 -28.47 -3.59
N MET A 553 -3.97 -28.14 -2.80
CA MET A 553 -4.13 -26.83 -2.15
C MET A 553 -2.94 -26.46 -1.25
N PRO A 554 -2.33 -25.28 -1.41
CA PRO A 554 -1.29 -24.80 -0.52
C PRO A 554 -1.83 -24.46 0.88
N ALA A 555 -1.11 -24.85 1.93
CA ALA A 555 -1.48 -24.57 3.32
C ALA A 555 -1.04 -23.16 3.81
N ARG A 556 -0.23 -22.45 3.02
CA ARG A 556 0.32 -21.14 3.38
C ARG A 556 -0.02 -20.11 2.32
N CYS A 557 -0.36 -18.91 2.75
CA CYS A 557 -0.63 -17.77 1.87
C CYS A 557 -0.13 -16.48 2.53
N VAL A 558 0.62 -15.66 1.80
CA VAL A 558 1.21 -14.39 2.26
C VAL A 558 1.89 -14.46 3.65
N GLY A 559 2.63 -15.55 3.91
CA GLY A 559 3.34 -15.78 5.17
C GLY A 559 2.50 -16.34 6.33
N GLY A 560 1.17 -16.34 6.21
CA GLY A 560 0.24 -16.91 7.18
C GLY A 560 -0.20 -18.33 6.84
N THR A 561 -1.11 -18.86 7.65
CA THR A 561 -1.74 -20.17 7.47
C THR A 561 -3.11 -20.02 6.84
N LEU A 562 -3.37 -20.81 5.79
CA LEU A 562 -4.63 -20.80 5.08
C LEU A 562 -5.48 -21.99 5.52
N HIS A 563 -6.71 -21.72 5.91
CA HIS A 563 -7.70 -22.73 6.27
C HIS A 563 -8.93 -22.62 5.37
N GLN A 564 -9.51 -23.78 5.09
CA GLN A 564 -10.85 -23.87 4.53
C GLN A 564 -11.91 -23.28 5.50
N PRO A 565 -13.13 -23.00 5.02
CA PRO A 565 -14.22 -22.58 5.89
C PRO A 565 -14.49 -23.57 7.03
N SER A 566 -15.16 -23.11 8.08
CA SER A 566 -15.53 -23.98 9.21
C SER A 566 -16.43 -25.12 8.73
N LEU A 567 -16.19 -26.34 9.23
CA LEU A 567 -16.99 -27.52 8.89
C LEU A 567 -18.49 -27.32 9.16
N HIS A 568 -18.84 -26.51 10.17
CA HIS A 568 -20.22 -26.17 10.52
C HIS A 568 -20.97 -25.38 9.43
N GLU A 569 -20.25 -24.69 8.54
CA GLU A 569 -20.87 -23.90 7.48
C GLU A 569 -21.33 -24.79 6.30
N SER A 570 -20.86 -26.04 6.20
CA SER A 570 -21.22 -26.99 5.14
C SER A 570 -21.12 -26.41 3.71
N LEU A 571 -20.16 -25.51 3.49
CA LEU A 571 -19.96 -24.83 2.22
C LEU A 571 -19.05 -25.63 1.30
N GLU A 572 -19.49 -25.87 0.06
CA GLU A 572 -18.61 -26.28 -1.03
C GLU A 572 -17.70 -25.11 -1.41
N TRP A 573 -16.53 -25.09 -0.79
CA TRP A 573 -15.62 -23.95 -0.86
C TRP A 573 -14.72 -23.95 -2.09
N LEU A 574 -14.61 -25.07 -2.80
CA LEU A 574 -13.89 -25.16 -4.07
C LEU A 574 -14.89 -25.57 -5.15
N THR A 575 -15.25 -24.63 -6.02
CA THR A 575 -16.15 -24.88 -7.16
C THR A 575 -15.49 -24.45 -8.47
N SER A 576 -15.78 -25.20 -9.54
CA SER A 576 -15.28 -24.91 -10.90
C SER A 576 -16.43 -24.51 -11.82
N TYR A 577 -16.19 -23.53 -12.68
CA TYR A 577 -17.19 -23.04 -13.63
C TYR A 577 -16.61 -23.04 -15.04
N VAL A 578 -17.34 -23.68 -15.96
CA VAL A 578 -17.04 -23.64 -17.41
C VAL A 578 -17.62 -22.36 -18.03
N SER A 579 -18.81 -21.94 -17.59
CA SER A 579 -19.46 -20.71 -18.06
C SER A 579 -19.17 -19.52 -17.16
N SER A 580 -18.75 -18.42 -17.78
CA SER A 580 -18.56 -17.13 -17.10
C SER A 580 -19.87 -16.53 -16.59
N GLU A 581 -21.02 -16.90 -17.16
CA GLU A 581 -22.34 -16.41 -16.74
C GLU A 581 -22.72 -16.99 -15.39
N HIS A 582 -22.59 -18.32 -15.22
CA HIS A 582 -22.88 -18.99 -13.95
C HIS A 582 -21.97 -18.49 -12.82
N LEU A 583 -20.68 -18.29 -13.12
CA LEU A 583 -19.77 -17.67 -12.15
C LEU A 583 -20.26 -16.27 -11.76
N PHE A 584 -20.59 -15.42 -12.72
CA PHE A 584 -21.04 -14.05 -12.44
C PHE A 584 -22.35 -14.02 -11.64
N GLU A 585 -23.28 -14.93 -11.91
CA GLU A 585 -24.53 -15.06 -11.16
C GLU A 585 -24.28 -15.40 -9.69
N GLU A 586 -23.26 -16.20 -9.38
CA GLU A 586 -22.84 -16.45 -8.00
C GLU A 586 -22.13 -15.24 -7.38
N LEU A 587 -21.18 -14.63 -8.10
CA LEU A 587 -20.43 -13.47 -7.60
C LEU A 587 -21.33 -12.26 -7.34
N ALA A 588 -22.40 -12.09 -8.13
CA ALA A 588 -23.39 -11.03 -7.95
C ALA A 588 -24.21 -11.16 -6.66
N ARG A 589 -24.15 -12.33 -5.98
CA ARG A 589 -24.86 -12.62 -4.72
C ARG A 589 -24.02 -12.34 -3.48
N LEU A 590 -22.73 -12.04 -3.64
CA LEU A 590 -21.81 -11.81 -2.52
C LEU A 590 -22.29 -10.69 -1.57
N PRO A 591 -21.96 -10.77 -0.27
CA PRO A 591 -22.43 -9.83 0.73
C PRO A 591 -21.79 -8.43 0.57
N ASN A 592 -22.58 -7.37 0.77
CA ASN A 592 -22.12 -5.97 0.66
C ASN A 592 -21.11 -5.56 1.76
N SER A 593 -20.95 -6.40 2.80
CA SER A 593 -19.97 -6.21 3.87
C SER A 593 -18.53 -6.28 3.35
N GLY A 594 -18.31 -7.03 2.28
CA GLY A 594 -16.99 -7.18 1.65
C GLY A 594 -16.69 -6.12 0.58
N ARG A 595 -15.47 -6.22 0.04
CA ARG A 595 -14.92 -5.34 -1.01
C ARG A 595 -14.17 -6.16 -2.05
N TRP A 596 -14.41 -5.84 -3.31
CA TRP A 596 -13.58 -6.30 -4.42
C TRP A 596 -12.33 -5.44 -4.52
N ILE A 597 -11.18 -6.07 -4.81
CA ILE A 597 -9.91 -5.37 -5.03
C ILE A 597 -9.61 -5.38 -6.52
N TYR A 598 -9.86 -4.26 -7.19
CA TYR A 598 -9.66 -4.10 -8.63
C TYR A 598 -8.33 -3.41 -8.95
N PRO A 599 -7.72 -3.73 -10.10
CA PRO A 599 -6.76 -2.87 -10.75
C PRO A 599 -7.26 -1.41 -10.84
N PRO A 600 -6.38 -0.42 -10.65
CA PRO A 600 -6.78 0.97 -10.63
C PRO A 600 -7.22 1.41 -12.03
N SER A 601 -8.36 2.10 -12.10
CA SER A 601 -8.82 2.75 -13.33
C SER A 601 -8.06 4.06 -13.62
N GLU A 602 -7.52 4.70 -12.57
CA GLU A 602 -6.80 5.96 -12.63
C GLU A 602 -5.28 5.73 -12.68
N THR A 603 -4.59 6.51 -13.51
CA THR A 603 -3.14 6.50 -13.67
C THR A 603 -2.52 7.72 -12.98
N PHE A 604 -1.30 7.60 -12.49
CA PHE A 604 -0.57 8.71 -11.88
C PHE A 604 0.90 8.69 -12.32
N ASN A 605 1.48 9.88 -12.47
CA ASN A 605 2.89 10.04 -12.85
C ASN A 605 3.72 10.70 -11.76
N THR A 606 3.07 11.42 -10.83
CA THR A 606 3.76 12.11 -9.75
C THR A 606 3.36 11.59 -8.36
N PRO A 607 4.23 11.71 -7.34
CA PRO A 607 3.89 11.30 -5.99
C PRO A 607 2.76 12.11 -5.37
N ASP A 608 2.62 13.38 -5.76
CA ASP A 608 1.55 14.25 -5.25
C ASP A 608 0.19 13.86 -5.85
N GLU A 609 0.13 13.47 -7.13
CA GLU A 609 -1.07 12.89 -7.74
C GLU A 609 -1.48 11.60 -7.02
N PHE A 610 -0.53 10.70 -6.75
CA PHE A 610 -0.78 9.47 -5.99
C PHE A 610 -1.43 9.75 -4.63
N LEU A 611 -0.89 10.71 -3.86
CA LEU A 611 -1.46 11.08 -2.56
C LEU A 611 -2.87 11.65 -2.70
N SER A 612 -3.11 12.49 -3.72
CA SER A 612 -4.45 13.07 -3.97
C SER A 612 -5.51 12.01 -4.32
N ILE A 613 -5.11 10.92 -4.99
CA ILE A 613 -6.01 9.80 -5.30
C ILE A 613 -6.27 8.99 -4.03
N LEU A 614 -5.24 8.78 -3.20
CA LEU A 614 -5.32 8.00 -1.97
C LEU A 614 -6.16 8.67 -0.87
N GLU A 615 -6.28 10.00 -0.88
CA GLU A 615 -7.21 10.74 -0.01
C GLU A 615 -8.68 10.31 -0.24
N ASN A 616 -9.00 9.76 -1.41
CA ASN A 616 -10.31 9.17 -1.66
C ASN A 616 -10.40 7.77 -1.03
N SER A 617 -11.44 7.54 -0.22
CA SER A 617 -11.66 6.27 0.49
C SER A 617 -11.94 5.06 -0.39
N THR A 618 -12.07 5.25 -1.71
CA THR A 618 -12.28 4.18 -2.69
C THR A 618 -10.97 3.52 -3.11
N HIS A 619 -9.80 4.11 -2.84
CA HIS A 619 -8.53 3.55 -3.26
C HIS A 619 -7.73 2.97 -2.08
N LEU A 620 -6.84 2.02 -2.40
CA LEU A 620 -5.86 1.46 -1.48
C LEU A 620 -4.46 1.64 -2.06
N ALA A 621 -3.50 1.92 -1.19
CA ALA A 621 -2.10 1.73 -1.49
C ALA A 621 -1.76 0.25 -1.34
N ILE A 622 -1.10 -0.33 -2.33
CA ILE A 622 -0.74 -1.76 -2.36
C ILE A 622 0.73 -1.95 -2.76
N CYS A 623 1.31 -3.08 -2.37
CA CYS A 623 2.59 -3.53 -2.91
C CYS A 623 2.32 -4.28 -4.22
N ASN A 624 2.65 -3.65 -5.34
CA ASN A 624 2.26 -4.15 -6.67
C ASN A 624 3.35 -4.94 -7.39
N GLY A 625 4.58 -4.97 -6.86
CA GLY A 625 5.68 -5.65 -7.54
C GLY A 625 7.06 -5.17 -7.10
N TYR A 626 8.04 -5.44 -7.94
CA TYR A 626 9.45 -5.14 -7.73
C TYR A 626 10.08 -4.55 -8.99
N SER A 627 10.92 -3.52 -8.83
CA SER A 627 11.76 -2.97 -9.90
C SER A 627 13.23 -3.35 -9.68
N PHE A 628 13.94 -3.72 -10.74
CA PHE A 628 15.32 -4.21 -10.66
C PHE A 628 16.31 -3.04 -10.54
N LEU A 629 17.31 -3.22 -9.67
CA LEU A 629 18.42 -2.27 -9.50
C LEU A 629 19.64 -2.60 -10.37
N GLU A 630 19.64 -3.80 -10.94
CA GLU A 630 20.69 -4.39 -11.76
C GLU A 630 20.13 -5.51 -12.63
N ASP A 631 20.87 -5.87 -13.67
CA ASP A 631 20.54 -7.03 -14.48
C ASP A 631 20.78 -8.34 -13.70
N PRO A 632 20.04 -9.42 -14.00
CA PRO A 632 20.26 -10.73 -13.41
C PRO A 632 21.70 -11.20 -13.49
N THR A 633 22.31 -11.47 -12.32
CA THR A 633 23.72 -11.85 -12.17
C THR A 633 23.87 -13.08 -11.28
N ASN A 634 24.99 -13.79 -11.43
CA ASN A 634 25.33 -14.93 -10.57
C ASN A 634 26.03 -14.44 -9.31
N ARG A 635 25.57 -14.88 -8.14
CA ARG A 635 26.05 -14.41 -6.83
C ARG A 635 26.16 -15.55 -5.83
N GLU A 636 26.98 -15.37 -4.80
CA GLU A 636 27.10 -16.35 -3.72
C GLU A 636 25.95 -16.25 -2.70
N ASN A 637 25.59 -17.38 -2.09
CA ASN A 637 24.51 -17.52 -1.10
C ASN A 637 23.11 -17.18 -1.63
N VAL A 638 22.88 -17.39 -2.94
CA VAL A 638 21.57 -17.29 -3.57
C VAL A 638 20.89 -18.66 -3.55
N SER A 639 19.56 -18.68 -3.44
CA SER A 639 18.75 -19.90 -3.55
C SER A 639 18.85 -20.60 -4.92
N LEU A 640 19.02 -19.85 -6.01
CA LEU A 640 19.23 -20.32 -7.38
C LEU A 640 20.40 -19.58 -8.05
N ASN A 641 20.82 -20.01 -9.25
CA ASN A 641 21.99 -19.46 -9.92
C ASN A 641 21.86 -17.95 -10.25
N GLN A 642 20.68 -17.48 -10.68
CA GLN A 642 20.46 -16.07 -11.04
C GLN A 642 19.81 -15.26 -9.89
N HIS A 643 20.33 -14.06 -9.68
CA HIS A 643 19.89 -13.12 -8.64
C HIS A 643 19.82 -11.67 -9.10
N VAL A 644 18.89 -10.91 -8.52
CA VAL A 644 18.78 -9.45 -8.64
C VAL A 644 18.41 -8.81 -7.30
N PHE A 645 19.05 -7.69 -6.96
CA PHE A 645 18.50 -6.74 -5.98
C PHE A 645 17.37 -5.90 -6.58
N CYS A 646 16.25 -5.80 -5.86
CA CYS A 646 15.08 -5.07 -6.33
C CYS A 646 14.51 -4.12 -5.28
N GLU A 647 13.80 -3.09 -5.71
CA GLU A 647 13.03 -2.19 -4.87
C GLU A 647 11.54 -2.59 -4.90
N PRO A 648 10.85 -2.66 -3.75
CA PRO A 648 9.40 -2.89 -3.73
C PRO A 648 8.63 -1.65 -4.20
N LEU A 649 7.61 -1.86 -5.01
CA LEU A 649 6.84 -0.79 -5.66
C LEU A 649 5.50 -0.55 -4.96
N ILE A 650 5.16 0.71 -4.72
CA ILE A 650 3.84 1.11 -4.23
C ILE A 650 2.95 1.42 -5.43
N GLY A 651 1.83 0.71 -5.54
CA GLY A 651 0.78 0.97 -6.53
C GLY A 651 -0.54 1.34 -5.87
N LEU A 652 -1.57 1.52 -6.70
CA LEU A 652 -2.94 1.73 -6.27
C LEU A 652 -3.82 0.52 -6.61
N ALA A 653 -4.85 0.30 -5.80
CA ALA A 653 -5.96 -0.59 -6.12
C ALA A 653 -7.28 0.12 -5.82
N GLU A 654 -8.34 -0.24 -6.55
CA GLU A 654 -9.68 0.28 -6.35
C GLU A 654 -10.51 -0.70 -5.51
N GLN A 655 -11.21 -0.17 -4.50
CA GLN A 655 -12.16 -0.91 -3.67
C GLN A 655 -13.56 -0.78 -4.25
N VAL A 656 -14.04 -1.84 -4.87
CA VAL A 656 -15.37 -1.85 -5.50
C VAL A 656 -16.37 -2.56 -4.59
N ILE A 657 -17.53 -1.93 -4.39
CA ILE A 657 -18.63 -2.52 -3.62
C ILE A 657 -19.32 -3.58 -4.50
N PRO A 658 -19.74 -4.75 -3.97
CA PRO A 658 -20.43 -5.77 -4.75
C PRO A 658 -21.63 -5.27 -5.57
N ILE A 659 -22.39 -4.31 -5.04
CA ILE A 659 -23.53 -3.72 -5.76
C ILE A 659 -23.09 -2.97 -7.01
N ASP A 660 -21.96 -2.27 -6.96
CA ASP A 660 -21.43 -1.54 -8.12
C ASP A 660 -20.91 -2.49 -9.17
N MET A 661 -20.23 -3.57 -8.74
CA MET A 661 -19.84 -4.67 -9.62
C MET A 661 -21.07 -5.25 -10.35
N ARG A 662 -22.15 -5.53 -9.61
CA ARG A 662 -23.39 -6.04 -10.19
C ARG A 662 -24.02 -5.07 -11.19
N LEU A 663 -24.08 -3.78 -10.85
CA LEU A 663 -24.64 -2.74 -11.73
C LEU A 663 -23.81 -2.53 -13.00
N ASN A 664 -22.48 -2.71 -12.91
CA ASN A 664 -21.56 -2.61 -14.04
C ASN A 664 -21.54 -3.87 -14.92
N ARG A 665 -22.16 -4.97 -14.47
CA ARG A 665 -22.39 -6.23 -15.19
C ARG A 665 -21.14 -7.06 -15.46
N GLN A 666 -21.40 -8.24 -16.02
CA GLN A 666 -20.44 -9.29 -16.34
C GLN A 666 -19.25 -8.80 -17.18
N LYS A 667 -19.50 -8.13 -18.31
CA LYS A 667 -18.43 -7.68 -19.22
C LYS A 667 -17.42 -6.79 -18.51
N HIS A 668 -17.89 -5.87 -17.67
CA HIS A 668 -17.02 -4.98 -16.91
C HIS A 668 -16.26 -5.73 -15.81
N TYR A 669 -16.89 -6.72 -15.15
CA TYR A 669 -16.19 -7.54 -14.16
C TYR A 669 -15.01 -8.29 -14.78
N PHE A 670 -15.24 -9.08 -15.83
CA PHE A 670 -14.17 -9.89 -16.43
C PHE A 670 -13.08 -9.04 -17.09
N SER A 671 -13.40 -7.84 -17.58
CA SER A 671 -12.40 -6.95 -18.16
C SER A 671 -11.58 -6.18 -17.12
N ASN A 672 -12.10 -5.97 -15.90
CA ASN A 672 -11.50 -5.03 -14.95
C ASN A 672 -11.14 -5.62 -13.60
N ALA A 673 -11.59 -6.81 -13.23
CA ALA A 673 -11.42 -7.36 -11.87
C ALA A 673 -10.20 -8.28 -11.71
N PHE A 674 -9.57 -8.69 -12.81
CA PHE A 674 -8.52 -9.70 -12.81
C PHE A 674 -7.11 -9.08 -12.81
N TRP A 675 -6.26 -9.69 -12.01
CA TRP A 675 -4.85 -9.37 -11.85
C TRP A 675 -4.00 -10.49 -12.48
N SER A 676 -2.96 -10.12 -13.20
CA SER A 676 -1.97 -11.05 -13.77
C SER A 676 -0.56 -10.58 -13.48
N ILE A 677 0.39 -11.50 -13.51
CA ILE A 677 1.82 -11.16 -13.44
C ILE A 677 2.29 -10.69 -14.82
N ASN A 678 3.01 -9.59 -14.85
CA ASN A 678 3.80 -9.14 -15.98
C ASN A 678 5.28 -9.14 -15.56
N SER A 679 6.06 -10.01 -16.18
CA SER A 679 7.50 -10.13 -15.94
C SER A 679 8.26 -9.52 -17.12
N ASP A 680 8.62 -8.26 -16.99
CA ASP A 680 9.46 -7.55 -17.96
C ASP A 680 10.94 -7.79 -17.65
N PHE A 681 11.84 -7.39 -18.56
CA PHE A 681 13.28 -7.52 -18.35
C PHE A 681 13.78 -6.81 -17.07
N ASN A 682 13.11 -5.71 -16.69
CA ASN A 682 13.57 -4.78 -15.66
C ASN A 682 12.64 -4.70 -14.44
N SER A 683 11.49 -5.38 -14.46
CA SER A 683 10.55 -5.35 -13.34
C SER A 683 9.62 -6.56 -13.34
N ILE A 684 9.07 -6.87 -12.17
CA ILE A 684 8.01 -7.87 -11.99
C ILE A 684 6.84 -7.18 -11.33
N LEU A 685 5.71 -7.11 -12.05
CA LEU A 685 4.54 -6.35 -11.64
C LEU A 685 3.30 -7.23 -11.65
N ILE A 686 2.39 -6.98 -10.72
CA ILE A 686 1.02 -7.46 -10.81
C ILE A 686 0.21 -6.33 -11.45
N GLN A 687 -0.42 -6.60 -12.58
CA GLN A 687 -1.15 -5.58 -13.34
C GLN A 687 -2.52 -6.12 -13.72
N LYS A 688 -3.34 -5.22 -14.28
CA LYS A 688 -4.60 -5.61 -14.88
C LYS A 688 -4.37 -6.66 -15.96
N HIS A 689 -5.14 -7.73 -15.93
CA HIS A 689 -5.17 -8.72 -17.01
C HIS A 689 -5.86 -8.12 -18.24
N GLU A 690 -5.20 -8.17 -19.40
CA GLU A 690 -5.69 -7.61 -20.67
C GLU A 690 -6.51 -8.60 -21.51
#